data_AF-A0A9P9CYT5-F1
#
_entry.id   AF-A0A9P9CYT5-F1
#
_cell.length_a   1.000
_cell.length_b   1.000
_cell.length_c   1.000
_cell.angle_alpha   90.00
_cell.angle_beta   90.00
_cell.angle_gamma   90.00
#
_symmetry.space_group_name_H-M   'P 1'
#
loop_
_entity.id
_entity.type
_entity.pdbx_description
1 polymer ?
#
loop_
_entity_poly.entity_id
_entity_poly.type
_entity_poly.pdbx_seq_one_letter_code
_entity_poly.pdbx_strand_id
1 'polypeptide(L)'
;MAPRALTIEEKRKRIRERTRKRRMQQRQHRQAQYEEECSHYSTVRRVSRDVDTVPTSTDADVIATHHAIPGHSNFVHLCSVVYDQVFRSFFNPTCDCPHSTNANETEDTQTLREVAQHLQSFLPPLSTVFGESESYDASDSFGQWRRFLSDQPSRPLSFQKSQASLSQTQVSISRQWDIDSVWFGAKSLQAIRSPNSFRLSFLPSPVLNLSTDQVIQPHGLQLAKTRHILLGTFNTKCVRFAAFLFFPNAAASKTPTIKNALSSERQKDLYNRIIIPAAHEAISGPPLQEIPQTYDIAYAKSRSFQEKPGNNRWRADDMGRSFHLQYTIPAQFLMSFWQSIVRRADSLRIPTESGETVAYFQNPRLLFQSHDLKNTFGCKTLEETLGLFEDIVLQAFDPALLDIRSSWLDIGFRDHVSSHSPQSLFRPEPYTLLWKSQCHHHLHAKLSRVNPEARLDATYFRGFLFRDIGDYQAKAKAARGMNPGHPEQSLPAIIRGKAYNCNKEQASVIFSNYQLFQSGFLPLLALNEGMIKDLSSTNQGNQEAPMTQLSRESILKAWNANKRHLKAVSDKKSLANYGIRKEMTFRLDTILTMWAGGYFNPSQNPHVGQLSWNVSLTPDATEHYPFWIVSTEDVNSLIFTQAARFIVPLDHLFRQASLSAAHSSPYLILAFYTSQLFCRLLTHCLDSEQQFPYDNWIWRSRWTVQHRQAHQKRTLLVRQGLGLETSASIFGMPWIPRDCIDWHAGHIDIRTLSQLYVPRTPIQARFTYQANIQSFTTSRVSVEHSLKQWLQDARLEYDRGNDREAERIVDGIVRLAVEEIARAYHHHMLSKLQIYWSRIFPRNGRNGPPPISRLRQGQDESAKQVGRIVNAQTIWEIYNESWSEFAKIHSITESEQMPREIPCWMAKRKYLPHEDGWSEYIFRQLFGRPNPPTWNRCDFLKLYRRFKELWELIGDRAGSFDNRFRRVIGNFIQVAFNSDQSKEIGTNRSLGTWYEHKPTFFRIQFWAPYFSLPESREESPKCPVDDYQSRNLEAPLATACVFITNEQFRSRADTFKQLWLQIVSHGDRLQAMKPKARDQICQEALQCLIELTGVRWTQNGDLKYIVPWKFESSTAKDDGFEDPFRITISSKTGRFASRPHEPTIILPSHHNAVTLTDAILSLPRLSQKTLRQLQCTRMLLDNNSDQYDIRTYLEARWRAREVVTQSDSLLRQFLGQTEPPQTEIEDPQALDM
;
A
#
# COMPACT_ATOMS: atom_id res chain seq x y z
N MET A 1 3.93 -51.13 36.49
CA MET A 1 4.23 -50.86 35.06
C MET A 1 3.82 -49.44 34.72
N ALA A 2 4.76 -48.56 34.39
CA ALA A 2 4.46 -47.16 34.04
C ALA A 2 3.85 -47.07 32.63
N PRO A 3 2.85 -46.19 32.38
CA PRO A 3 2.20 -46.10 31.08
C PRO A 3 3.16 -45.52 30.02
N ARG A 4 3.22 -46.20 28.86
CA ARG A 4 4.10 -45.88 27.73
C ARG A 4 3.88 -44.42 27.27
N ALA A 5 4.95 -43.64 27.21
CA ALA A 5 4.93 -42.26 26.76
C ALA A 5 4.49 -42.19 25.29
N LEU A 6 3.35 -41.54 25.03
CA LEU A 6 2.82 -41.32 23.69
C LEU A 6 3.73 -40.36 22.90
N THR A 7 4.04 -40.73 21.66
CA THR A 7 4.83 -39.92 20.74
C THR A 7 4.12 -38.61 20.42
N ILE A 8 4.87 -37.58 20.03
CA ILE A 8 4.33 -36.25 19.67
C ILE A 8 3.31 -36.38 18.52
N GLU A 9 3.53 -37.33 17.62
CA GLU A 9 2.66 -37.60 16.47
C GLU A 9 1.35 -38.27 16.87
N GLU A 10 1.37 -39.23 17.81
CA GLU A 10 0.16 -39.81 18.39
C GLU A 10 -0.65 -38.78 19.21
N LYS A 11 0.04 -37.86 19.91
CA LYS A 11 -0.62 -36.73 20.58
C LYS A 11 -1.28 -35.80 19.56
N ARG A 12 -0.62 -35.47 18.45
CA ARG A 12 -1.18 -34.66 17.37
C ARG A 12 -2.34 -35.35 16.66
N LYS A 13 -2.26 -36.67 16.42
CA LYS A 13 -3.34 -37.48 15.83
C LYS A 13 -4.57 -37.50 16.75
N ARG A 14 -4.39 -37.75 18.05
CA ARG A 14 -5.49 -37.70 19.04
C ARG A 14 -6.10 -36.29 19.19
N ILE A 15 -5.31 -35.23 19.05
CA ILE A 15 -5.81 -33.84 19.05
C ILE A 15 -6.62 -33.56 17.78
N ARG A 16 -6.15 -33.98 16.60
CA ARG A 16 -6.90 -33.84 15.34
C ARG A 16 -8.22 -34.61 15.38
N GLU A 17 -8.21 -35.82 15.93
CA GLU A 17 -9.37 -36.69 16.04
C GLU A 17 -10.39 -36.18 17.07
N ARG A 18 -9.93 -35.65 18.21
CA ARG A 18 -10.79 -34.90 19.17
C ARG A 18 -11.36 -33.63 18.55
N THR A 19 -10.60 -32.90 17.74
CA THR A 19 -11.06 -31.68 17.05
C THR A 19 -12.07 -32.00 15.97
N ARG A 20 -11.89 -33.12 15.23
CA ARG A 20 -12.86 -33.61 14.24
C ARG A 20 -14.17 -34.05 14.91
N LYS A 21 -14.11 -34.82 16.02
CA LYS A 21 -15.29 -35.19 16.81
C LYS A 21 -16.02 -33.95 17.37
N ARG A 22 -15.31 -32.95 17.89
CA ARG A 22 -15.92 -31.69 18.38
C ARG A 22 -16.59 -30.88 17.26
N ARG A 23 -16.02 -30.83 16.05
CA ARG A 23 -16.62 -30.15 14.90
C ARG A 23 -17.83 -30.88 14.34
N MET A 24 -17.84 -32.21 14.39
CA MET A 24 -18.99 -33.05 14.01
C MET A 24 -20.14 -32.87 15.03
N GLN A 25 -19.84 -32.88 16.34
CA GLN A 25 -20.81 -32.56 17.39
C GLN A 25 -21.35 -31.12 17.29
N GLN A 26 -20.51 -30.13 16.94
CA GLN A 26 -20.97 -28.75 16.69
C GLN A 26 -21.79 -28.58 15.40
N ARG A 27 -21.69 -29.51 14.44
CA ARG A 27 -22.57 -29.55 13.27
C ARG A 27 -23.89 -30.21 13.62
N GLN A 28 -23.86 -31.35 14.32
CA GLN A 28 -25.06 -32.03 14.82
C GLN A 28 -25.85 -31.15 15.80
N HIS A 29 -25.18 -30.37 16.65
CA HIS A 29 -25.85 -29.46 17.58
C HIS A 29 -26.43 -28.21 16.89
N ARG A 30 -25.81 -27.72 15.80
CA ARG A 30 -26.39 -26.63 14.98
C ARG A 30 -27.53 -27.11 14.08
N GLN A 31 -27.45 -28.34 13.59
CA GLN A 31 -28.53 -28.99 12.86
C GLN A 31 -29.71 -29.27 13.82
N ALA A 32 -29.43 -29.77 15.02
CA ALA A 32 -30.44 -29.98 16.07
C ALA A 32 -31.04 -28.66 16.56
N GLN A 33 -30.25 -27.58 16.74
CA GLN A 33 -30.80 -26.24 17.06
C GLN A 33 -31.65 -25.69 15.92
N TYR A 34 -31.27 -25.92 14.66
CA TYR A 34 -32.06 -25.48 13.51
C TYR A 34 -33.37 -26.30 13.37
N GLU A 35 -33.32 -27.60 13.64
CA GLU A 35 -34.49 -28.50 13.66
C GLU A 35 -35.38 -28.26 14.91
N GLU A 36 -34.80 -27.88 16.05
CA GLU A 36 -35.49 -27.51 17.29
C GLU A 36 -36.12 -26.11 17.20
N GLU A 37 -35.45 -25.15 16.56
CA GLU A 37 -36.04 -23.84 16.20
C GLU A 37 -37.17 -24.02 15.17
N CYS A 38 -37.01 -24.88 14.15
CA CYS A 38 -38.09 -25.22 13.21
C CYS A 38 -39.26 -25.97 13.87
N SER A 39 -39.00 -26.87 14.84
CA SER A 39 -40.05 -27.59 15.55
C SER A 39 -40.80 -26.72 16.56
N HIS A 40 -40.11 -25.73 17.18
CA HIS A 40 -40.75 -24.70 18.00
C HIS A 40 -41.76 -23.85 17.21
N TYR A 41 -41.49 -23.57 15.92
CA TYR A 41 -42.44 -22.90 15.03
C TYR A 41 -43.62 -23.77 14.58
N SER A 42 -43.51 -25.11 14.68
CA SER A 42 -44.64 -26.02 14.40
C SER A 42 -45.59 -26.23 15.58
N THR A 43 -45.18 -25.87 16.81
CA THR A 43 -45.92 -26.18 18.05
C THR A 43 -46.68 -24.98 18.63
N VAL A 44 -46.46 -23.77 18.12
CA VAL A 44 -47.32 -22.58 18.38
C VAL A 44 -48.35 -22.40 17.25
N ARG A 45 -48.84 -23.52 16.71
CA ARG A 45 -50.07 -23.63 15.91
C ARG A 45 -51.12 -24.37 16.75
N ARG A 46 -51.67 -23.71 17.77
CA ARG A 46 -52.98 -23.99 18.38
C ARG A 46 -53.16 -23.05 19.57
N VAL A 47 -53.98 -22.02 19.36
CA VAL A 47 -54.78 -21.22 20.30
C VAL A 47 -54.70 -19.76 19.88
N SER A 48 -55.57 -19.41 18.94
CA SER A 48 -56.28 -18.13 18.78
C SER A 48 -56.92 -18.17 17.40
N ARG A 49 -57.95 -19.02 17.28
CA ARG A 49 -59.10 -18.68 16.45
C ARG A 49 -59.97 -17.76 17.30
N ASP A 50 -60.68 -16.89 16.60
CA ASP A 50 -61.67 -15.93 17.10
C ASP A 50 -61.04 -14.61 17.56
N VAL A 51 -61.02 -13.63 16.66
CA VAL A 51 -61.88 -12.44 16.70
C VAL A 51 -61.88 -11.83 15.29
N ASP A 52 -63.08 -11.72 14.73
CA ASP A 52 -63.40 -11.10 13.45
C ASP A 52 -63.23 -9.57 13.44
N THR A 53 -63.16 -9.04 12.22
CA THR A 53 -63.32 -7.63 11.77
C THR A 53 -62.17 -6.64 12.02
N VAL A 54 -61.39 -6.40 10.97
CA VAL A 54 -60.57 -5.18 10.78
C VAL A 54 -61.03 -4.53 9.47
N PRO A 55 -61.16 -3.18 9.38
CA PRO A 55 -61.72 -2.52 8.21
C PRO A 55 -60.74 -2.57 7.03
N THR A 56 -61.29 -2.84 5.85
CA THR A 56 -60.66 -2.62 4.55
C THR A 56 -60.51 -1.11 4.30
N SER A 57 -59.37 -0.52 4.70
CA SER A 57 -58.94 0.77 4.17
C SER A 57 -58.13 0.54 2.90
N THR A 58 -58.76 0.86 1.77
CA THR A 58 -58.29 0.72 0.39
C THR A 58 -56.99 1.50 0.10
N ASP A 59 -56.22 1.04 -0.90
CA ASP A 59 -55.01 1.64 -1.51
C ASP A 59 -55.03 3.17 -1.74
N ALA A 60 -56.22 3.76 -1.75
CA ALA A 60 -56.46 5.19 -1.95
C ALA A 60 -55.94 6.11 -0.82
N ASP A 61 -55.90 5.66 0.45
CA ASP A 61 -55.61 6.56 1.59
C ASP A 61 -54.11 6.91 1.73
N VAL A 62 -53.22 6.00 1.32
CA VAL A 62 -51.76 6.23 1.32
C VAL A 62 -51.35 7.24 0.25
N ILE A 63 -52.07 7.24 -0.87
CA ILE A 63 -51.84 8.11 -2.02
C ILE A 63 -52.48 9.48 -1.77
N ALA A 64 -53.69 9.52 -1.20
CA ALA A 64 -54.45 10.75 -0.95
C ALA A 64 -53.78 11.71 0.06
N THR A 65 -53.13 11.20 1.11
CA THR A 65 -52.51 12.04 2.16
C THR A 65 -51.25 12.80 1.72
N HIS A 66 -50.60 12.38 0.62
CA HIS A 66 -49.37 13.01 0.11
C HIS A 66 -49.56 13.89 -1.13
N HIS A 67 -50.73 13.83 -1.79
CA HIS A 67 -51.07 14.71 -2.91
C HIS A 67 -51.37 16.17 -2.53
N ALA A 68 -51.37 16.52 -1.24
CA ALA A 68 -51.69 17.86 -0.73
C ALA A 68 -50.57 18.92 -0.89
N ILE A 69 -49.42 18.59 -1.51
CA ILE A 69 -48.30 19.54 -1.73
C ILE A 69 -48.36 20.09 -3.18
N PRO A 70 -48.47 21.42 -3.38
CA PRO A 70 -48.50 22.02 -4.71
C PRO A 70 -47.28 21.61 -5.57
N GLY A 71 -47.51 21.14 -6.79
CA GLY A 71 -46.47 20.72 -7.74
C GLY A 71 -45.95 19.28 -7.59
N HIS A 72 -46.21 18.59 -6.48
CA HIS A 72 -45.75 17.20 -6.28
C HIS A 72 -46.46 16.20 -7.20
N SER A 73 -47.77 16.36 -7.41
CA SER A 73 -48.54 15.53 -8.34
C SER A 73 -48.02 15.61 -9.78
N ASN A 74 -47.65 16.81 -10.24
CA ASN A 74 -47.04 17.00 -11.56
C ASN A 74 -45.68 16.30 -11.67
N PHE A 75 -44.84 16.42 -10.64
CA PHE A 75 -43.55 15.71 -10.59
C PHE A 75 -43.71 14.19 -10.65
N VAL A 76 -44.63 13.62 -9.86
CA VAL A 76 -44.90 12.17 -9.85
C VAL A 76 -45.38 11.73 -11.24
N HIS A 77 -46.26 12.49 -11.89
CA HIS A 77 -46.69 12.22 -13.25
C HIS A 77 -45.52 12.20 -14.25
N LEU A 78 -44.64 13.21 -14.21
CA LEU A 78 -43.43 13.25 -15.04
C LEU A 78 -42.49 12.07 -14.78
N CYS A 79 -42.35 11.65 -13.52
CA CYS A 79 -41.59 10.45 -13.16
C CYS A 79 -42.23 9.18 -13.71
N SER A 80 -43.56 9.05 -13.64
CA SER A 80 -44.28 7.91 -14.20
C SER A 80 -44.06 7.77 -15.71
N VAL A 81 -44.02 8.87 -16.46
CA VAL A 81 -43.69 8.86 -17.91
C VAL A 81 -42.27 8.33 -18.14
N VAL A 82 -41.30 8.81 -17.38
CA VAL A 82 -39.91 8.30 -17.45
C VAL A 82 -39.85 6.82 -17.07
N TYR A 83 -40.56 6.40 -16.03
CA TYR A 83 -40.57 5.01 -15.56
C TYR A 83 -41.25 4.07 -16.55
N ASP A 84 -42.34 4.47 -17.21
CA ASP A 84 -42.95 3.69 -18.30
C ASP A 84 -41.93 3.41 -19.41
N GLN A 85 -41.20 4.45 -19.88
CA GLN A 85 -40.16 4.27 -20.89
C GLN A 85 -39.02 3.35 -20.41
N VAL A 86 -38.65 3.42 -19.13
CA VAL A 86 -37.68 2.50 -18.52
C VAL A 86 -38.22 1.07 -18.50
N PHE A 87 -39.48 0.83 -18.08
CA PHE A 87 -40.10 -0.50 -18.11
C PHE A 87 -40.15 -1.08 -19.53
N ARG A 88 -40.45 -0.27 -20.54
CA ARG A 88 -40.49 -0.71 -21.95
C ARG A 88 -39.11 -0.92 -22.58
N SER A 89 -38.09 -0.21 -22.11
CA SER A 89 -36.75 -0.24 -22.71
C SER A 89 -35.76 -1.12 -21.93
N PHE A 90 -35.62 -0.90 -20.64
CA PHE A 90 -34.63 -1.59 -19.79
C PHE A 90 -34.99 -3.05 -19.55
N PHE A 91 -36.28 -3.31 -19.32
CA PHE A 91 -36.81 -4.64 -19.03
C PHE A 91 -37.25 -5.38 -20.30
N ASN A 92 -37.03 -4.83 -21.49
CA ASN A 92 -37.37 -5.53 -22.74
C ASN A 92 -36.57 -6.85 -22.86
N PRO A 93 -37.21 -7.98 -23.20
CA PRO A 93 -36.50 -9.24 -23.49
C PRO A 93 -35.68 -9.18 -24.78
N THR A 94 -36.07 -8.34 -25.74
CA THR A 94 -35.39 -8.17 -27.04
C THR A 94 -34.54 -6.90 -27.07
N CYS A 95 -33.60 -6.83 -28.01
CA CYS A 95 -32.72 -5.69 -28.21
C CYS A 95 -32.77 -5.23 -29.67
N ASP A 96 -32.90 -3.93 -29.89
CA ASP A 96 -33.01 -3.28 -31.20
C ASP A 96 -31.67 -2.67 -31.67
N CYS A 97 -30.54 -3.09 -31.10
CA CYS A 97 -29.25 -2.62 -31.57
C CYS A 97 -29.04 -3.12 -33.01
N PRO A 98 -28.48 -2.29 -33.90
CA PRO A 98 -28.12 -2.74 -35.24
C PRO A 98 -27.24 -3.98 -35.10
N HIS A 99 -27.59 -5.07 -35.80
CA HIS A 99 -26.88 -6.36 -35.78
C HIS A 99 -25.38 -6.28 -36.18
N SER A 100 -24.86 -5.08 -36.43
CA SER A 100 -23.68 -4.75 -37.22
C SER A 100 -22.32 -5.04 -36.56
N THR A 101 -22.26 -5.88 -35.53
CA THR A 101 -20.97 -6.31 -34.96
C THR A 101 -20.85 -7.81 -34.68
N ASN A 102 -21.92 -8.59 -34.76
CA ASN A 102 -21.80 -10.05 -34.92
C ASN A 102 -21.49 -10.43 -36.38
N ALA A 103 -21.63 -9.49 -37.32
CA ALA A 103 -21.42 -9.68 -38.76
C ALA A 103 -19.95 -9.73 -39.23
N ASN A 104 -18.99 -9.55 -38.32
CA ASN A 104 -17.55 -9.62 -38.64
C ASN A 104 -16.89 -10.93 -38.17
N GLU A 105 -17.65 -11.90 -37.68
CA GLU A 105 -17.11 -13.25 -37.44
C GLU A 105 -17.02 -13.98 -38.78
N THR A 106 -15.80 -14.33 -39.19
CA THR A 106 -15.56 -15.19 -40.36
C THR A 106 -16.18 -16.56 -40.14
N GLU A 107 -16.51 -17.30 -41.21
CA GLU A 107 -16.98 -18.70 -41.08
C GLU A 107 -16.01 -19.60 -40.28
N ASP A 108 -14.72 -19.24 -40.26
CA ASP A 108 -13.67 -19.98 -39.58
C ASP A 108 -13.47 -19.59 -38.10
N THR A 109 -14.43 -19.93 -37.23
CA THR A 109 -14.37 -19.68 -35.76
C THR A 109 -14.36 -20.98 -34.92
N GLN A 110 -14.11 -20.87 -33.61
CA GLN A 110 -14.12 -21.98 -32.64
C GLN A 110 -15.17 -21.83 -31.53
N THR A 111 -15.70 -22.95 -31.05
CA THR A 111 -16.62 -23.00 -29.90
C THR A 111 -15.87 -22.95 -28.57
N LEU A 112 -16.58 -22.63 -27.47
CA LEU A 112 -16.05 -22.68 -26.10
C LEU A 112 -15.43 -24.06 -25.79
N ARG A 113 -16.09 -25.13 -26.22
CA ARG A 113 -15.65 -26.51 -26.04
C ARG A 113 -14.35 -26.80 -26.79
N GLU A 114 -14.28 -26.42 -28.07
CA GLU A 114 -13.09 -26.61 -28.91
C GLU A 114 -11.87 -25.89 -28.31
N VAL A 115 -12.04 -24.63 -27.87
CA VAL A 115 -10.96 -23.85 -27.25
C VAL A 115 -10.54 -24.45 -25.91
N ALA A 116 -11.49 -24.87 -25.06
CA ALA A 116 -11.19 -25.49 -23.77
C ALA A 116 -10.42 -26.81 -23.96
N GLN A 117 -10.85 -27.69 -24.87
CA GLN A 117 -10.18 -28.96 -25.18
C GLN A 117 -8.78 -28.73 -25.75
N HIS A 118 -8.63 -27.76 -26.64
CA HIS A 118 -7.33 -27.40 -27.21
C HIS A 118 -6.34 -26.97 -26.11
N LEU A 119 -6.75 -26.05 -25.24
CA LEU A 119 -5.91 -25.60 -24.13
C LEU A 119 -5.61 -26.71 -23.13
N GLN A 120 -6.60 -27.55 -22.79
CA GLN A 120 -6.43 -28.68 -21.88
C GLN A 120 -5.45 -29.73 -22.40
N SER A 121 -5.28 -29.86 -23.73
CA SER A 121 -4.27 -30.77 -24.31
C SER A 121 -2.82 -30.37 -23.98
N PHE A 122 -2.59 -29.13 -23.55
CA PHE A 122 -1.28 -28.62 -23.15
C PHE A 122 -1.14 -28.38 -21.64
N LEU A 123 -2.21 -28.57 -20.86
CA LEU A 123 -2.23 -28.32 -19.43
C LEU A 123 -2.29 -29.64 -18.65
N PRO A 124 -1.69 -29.72 -17.44
CA PRO A 124 -1.97 -30.81 -16.53
C PRO A 124 -3.46 -30.89 -16.19
N PRO A 125 -3.97 -32.07 -15.76
CA PRO A 125 -5.38 -32.21 -15.38
C PRO A 125 -5.80 -31.17 -14.34
N LEU A 126 -6.96 -30.53 -14.55
CA LEU A 126 -7.45 -29.43 -13.69
C LEU A 126 -7.53 -29.81 -12.21
N SER A 127 -7.95 -31.04 -11.91
CA SER A 127 -8.07 -31.58 -10.54
C SER A 127 -6.71 -31.66 -9.82
N THR A 128 -5.61 -31.76 -10.59
CA THR A 128 -4.23 -31.73 -10.12
C THR A 128 -3.73 -30.29 -10.00
N VAL A 129 -3.98 -29.43 -11.01
CA VAL A 129 -3.58 -28.01 -10.98
C VAL A 129 -4.16 -27.27 -9.76
N PHE A 130 -5.43 -27.52 -9.44
CA PHE A 130 -6.09 -26.93 -8.27
C PHE A 130 -5.83 -27.69 -6.94
N GLY A 131 -5.03 -28.77 -7.00
CA GLY A 131 -4.63 -29.57 -5.84
C GLY A 131 -3.66 -28.87 -4.90
N GLU A 132 -3.09 -29.64 -3.97
CA GLU A 132 -2.00 -29.12 -3.13
C GLU A 132 -0.78 -28.79 -4.02
N SER A 133 -0.04 -27.75 -3.63
CA SER A 133 1.24 -27.44 -4.29
C SER A 133 2.14 -28.68 -4.24
N GLU A 134 2.81 -29.02 -5.36
CA GLU A 134 3.61 -30.25 -5.56
C GLU A 134 2.83 -31.50 -6.02
N SER A 135 1.52 -31.41 -6.22
CA SER A 135 0.72 -32.52 -6.80
C SER A 135 1.03 -32.83 -8.27
N TYR A 136 1.71 -31.92 -8.97
CA TYR A 136 2.27 -32.11 -10.30
C TYR A 136 3.61 -31.39 -10.39
N ASP A 137 4.41 -31.78 -11.38
CA ASP A 137 5.62 -31.04 -11.67
C ASP A 137 5.32 -29.83 -12.55
N ALA A 138 5.35 -28.63 -11.97
CA ALA A 138 5.24 -27.39 -12.72
C ALA A 138 6.55 -27.03 -13.45
N SER A 139 7.60 -27.86 -13.36
CA SER A 139 8.89 -27.65 -14.02
C SER A 139 8.92 -28.01 -15.51
N ASP A 140 7.79 -28.48 -16.05
CA ASP A 140 7.59 -28.68 -17.47
C ASP A 140 8.06 -27.46 -18.29
N SER A 141 8.82 -27.75 -19.34
CA SER A 141 9.66 -26.78 -20.07
C SER A 141 8.90 -25.51 -20.46
N PHE A 142 9.53 -24.34 -20.35
CA PHE A 142 8.96 -23.03 -20.72
C PHE A 142 8.40 -22.96 -22.15
N GLY A 143 8.90 -23.80 -23.07
CA GLY A 143 8.32 -23.98 -24.41
C GLY A 143 6.89 -24.54 -24.42
N GLN A 144 6.48 -25.28 -23.38
CA GLN A 144 5.11 -25.75 -23.20
C GLN A 144 4.17 -24.61 -22.80
N TRP A 145 4.64 -23.67 -21.97
CA TRP A 145 3.84 -22.50 -21.59
C TRP A 145 3.50 -21.64 -22.79
N ARG A 146 4.42 -21.54 -23.76
CA ARG A 146 4.20 -20.83 -25.02
C ARG A 146 2.92 -21.28 -25.71
N ARG A 147 2.66 -22.60 -25.70
CA ARG A 147 1.51 -23.21 -26.39
C ARG A 147 0.17 -22.71 -25.85
N PHE A 148 0.04 -22.55 -24.54
CA PHE A 148 -1.21 -22.10 -23.94
C PHE A 148 -1.23 -20.61 -23.57
N LEU A 149 -0.09 -19.91 -23.48
CA LEU A 149 -0.04 -18.47 -23.18
C LEU A 149 -0.02 -17.58 -24.43
N SER A 150 0.61 -18.03 -25.52
CA SER A 150 0.98 -17.16 -26.65
C SER A 150 0.78 -17.73 -28.05
N ASP A 151 0.75 -19.05 -28.21
CA ASP A 151 0.42 -19.68 -29.50
C ASP A 151 -1.09 -19.54 -29.75
N GLN A 152 -1.46 -18.38 -30.32
CA GLN A 152 -2.82 -18.03 -30.66
C GLN A 152 -3.41 -19.07 -31.62
N PRO A 153 -4.67 -19.51 -31.42
CA PRO A 153 -5.36 -20.36 -32.36
C PRO A 153 -5.56 -19.63 -33.69
N SER A 154 -5.55 -20.35 -34.81
CA SER A 154 -5.80 -19.78 -36.14
C SER A 154 -7.22 -19.23 -36.30
N ARG A 155 -8.13 -19.59 -35.39
CA ARG A 155 -9.56 -19.28 -35.40
C ARG A 155 -9.95 -18.61 -34.09
N PRO A 156 -10.73 -17.51 -34.11
CA PRO A 156 -11.15 -16.83 -32.89
C PRO A 156 -12.27 -17.59 -32.16
N LEU A 157 -12.39 -17.35 -30.84
CA LEU A 157 -13.50 -17.84 -30.03
C LEU A 157 -14.81 -17.15 -30.43
N SER A 158 -15.86 -17.93 -30.69
CA SER A 158 -17.20 -17.45 -31.03
C SER A 158 -18.27 -17.98 -30.07
N PHE A 159 -18.97 -17.06 -29.40
CA PHE A 159 -20.17 -17.37 -28.64
C PHE A 159 -21.36 -17.72 -29.54
N GLN A 160 -21.41 -17.15 -30.75
CA GLN A 160 -22.43 -17.46 -31.74
C GLN A 160 -22.33 -18.91 -32.22
N LYS A 161 -21.13 -19.36 -32.62
CA LYS A 161 -20.88 -20.76 -33.01
C LYS A 161 -21.18 -21.72 -31.85
N SER A 162 -20.79 -21.33 -30.62
CA SER A 162 -21.07 -22.14 -29.42
C SER A 162 -22.57 -22.31 -29.17
N GLN A 163 -23.34 -21.22 -29.31
CA GLN A 163 -24.80 -21.25 -29.19
C GLN A 163 -25.47 -22.08 -30.31
N ALA A 164 -24.99 -21.96 -31.56
CA ALA A 164 -25.50 -22.72 -32.70
C ALA A 164 -25.16 -24.22 -32.63
N SER A 165 -24.11 -24.59 -31.88
CA SER A 165 -23.67 -25.99 -31.70
C SER A 165 -24.43 -26.75 -30.61
N LEU A 166 -25.39 -26.11 -29.94
CA LEU A 166 -26.22 -26.74 -28.92
C LEU A 166 -27.11 -27.83 -29.54
N SER A 167 -27.41 -28.86 -28.75
CA SER A 167 -28.21 -30.02 -29.19
C SER A 167 -29.67 -29.67 -29.47
N GLN A 168 -30.17 -28.59 -28.88
CA GLN A 168 -31.53 -28.11 -29.05
C GLN A 168 -31.61 -27.05 -30.15
N THR A 169 -32.69 -27.06 -30.92
CA THR A 169 -32.98 -26.00 -31.92
C THR A 169 -33.64 -24.77 -31.28
N GLN A 170 -34.25 -24.96 -30.11
CA GLN A 170 -35.00 -23.92 -29.41
C GLN A 170 -34.93 -24.13 -27.89
N VAL A 171 -34.80 -23.04 -27.13
CA VAL A 171 -34.73 -23.06 -25.66
C VAL A 171 -35.82 -22.15 -25.09
N SER A 172 -36.57 -22.65 -24.11
CA SER A 172 -37.60 -21.86 -23.43
C SER A 172 -37.02 -21.02 -22.29
N ILE A 173 -37.19 -19.71 -22.34
CA ILE A 173 -36.78 -18.76 -21.31
C ILE A 173 -38.02 -18.32 -20.52
N SER A 174 -37.90 -18.24 -19.20
CA SER A 174 -38.90 -17.65 -18.32
C SER A 174 -38.30 -16.52 -17.50
N ARG A 175 -39.13 -15.49 -17.28
CA ARG A 175 -38.84 -14.38 -16.37
C ARG A 175 -39.46 -14.60 -15.01
N GLN A 176 -38.71 -14.23 -13.97
CA GLN A 176 -39.23 -14.01 -12.62
C GLN A 176 -38.99 -12.54 -12.24
N TRP A 177 -40.04 -11.82 -11.86
CA TRP A 177 -39.98 -10.47 -11.31
C TRP A 177 -39.69 -10.52 -9.81
N ASP A 178 -38.97 -9.54 -9.28
CA ASP A 178 -38.66 -9.47 -7.86
C ASP A 178 -38.29 -8.06 -7.38
N ILE A 179 -38.09 -7.95 -6.06
CA ILE A 179 -37.56 -6.78 -5.36
C ILE A 179 -36.29 -7.22 -4.63
N ASP A 180 -35.16 -6.55 -4.85
CA ASP A 180 -33.89 -6.90 -4.16
C ASP A 180 -33.71 -6.15 -2.84
N SER A 181 -34.05 -4.87 -2.85
CA SER A 181 -33.68 -3.94 -1.79
C SER A 181 -34.75 -2.86 -1.62
N VAL A 182 -34.94 -2.42 -0.38
CA VAL A 182 -35.90 -1.37 -0.04
C VAL A 182 -35.33 -0.43 1.02
N TRP A 183 -35.65 0.86 0.88
CA TRP A 183 -35.28 1.92 1.82
C TRP A 183 -36.51 2.74 2.16
N PHE A 184 -36.79 2.90 3.46
CA PHE A 184 -37.86 3.76 3.96
C PHE A 184 -37.30 4.92 4.76
N GLY A 185 -37.65 6.14 4.34
CA GLY A 185 -37.42 7.35 5.12
C GLY A 185 -38.42 7.45 6.26
N ALA A 186 -38.21 6.76 7.37
CA ALA A 186 -39.13 6.80 8.50
C ALA A 186 -39.07 8.15 9.25
N LYS A 187 -40.22 8.70 9.64
CA LYS A 187 -40.33 9.89 10.50
C LYS A 187 -40.28 9.50 11.99
N SER A 188 -40.67 8.27 12.31
CA SER A 188 -40.76 7.76 13.68
C SER A 188 -40.57 6.24 13.74
N LEU A 189 -40.05 5.72 14.86
CA LEU A 189 -40.05 4.27 15.13
C LEU A 189 -41.45 3.68 15.24
N GLN A 190 -42.45 4.51 15.58
CA GLN A 190 -43.86 4.12 15.61
C GLN A 190 -44.38 3.71 14.22
N ALA A 191 -43.66 4.02 13.14
CA ALA A 191 -43.99 3.46 11.83
C ALA A 191 -44.05 1.92 11.85
N ILE A 192 -43.37 1.24 12.78
CA ILE A 192 -43.44 -0.21 12.97
C ILE A 192 -44.75 -0.56 13.70
N ARG A 193 -45.69 -1.21 13.00
CA ARG A 193 -46.98 -1.63 13.59
C ARG A 193 -46.85 -2.87 14.47
N SER A 194 -47.71 -2.97 15.48
CA SER A 194 -47.97 -4.23 16.22
C SER A 194 -48.43 -5.33 15.23
N PRO A 195 -48.06 -6.61 15.40
CA PRO A 195 -47.36 -7.25 16.54
C PRO A 195 -45.83 -7.28 16.42
N ASN A 196 -45.22 -6.49 15.53
CA ASN A 196 -43.76 -6.51 15.35
C ASN A 196 -43.03 -5.98 16.61
N SER A 197 -41.79 -6.39 16.81
CA SER A 197 -40.95 -5.92 17.92
C SER A 197 -39.61 -5.40 17.40
N PHE A 198 -39.09 -4.37 18.07
CA PHE A 198 -37.83 -3.73 17.69
C PHE A 198 -36.69 -4.22 18.58
N ARG A 199 -35.63 -4.74 18.00
CA ARG A 199 -34.43 -5.12 18.75
C ARG A 199 -33.43 -3.96 18.78
N LEU A 200 -33.44 -3.21 19.88
CA LEU A 200 -32.51 -2.12 20.14
C LEU A 200 -31.08 -2.66 20.26
N SER A 201 -30.16 -2.06 19.53
CA SER A 201 -28.76 -2.47 19.44
C SER A 201 -27.84 -1.57 20.27
N PHE A 202 -26.97 -2.20 21.07
CA PHE A 202 -25.89 -1.51 21.77
C PHE A 202 -24.54 -1.89 21.16
N LEU A 203 -23.68 -0.89 20.97
CA LEU A 203 -22.31 -1.06 20.49
C LEU A 203 -22.23 -1.88 19.18
N PRO A 204 -22.97 -1.51 18.12
CA PRO A 204 -22.87 -2.20 16.84
C PRO A 204 -21.44 -2.11 16.29
N SER A 205 -20.99 -3.18 15.64
CA SER A 205 -19.71 -3.17 14.95
C SER A 205 -19.72 -2.06 13.88
N PRO A 206 -18.66 -1.23 13.78
CA PRO A 206 -18.55 -0.22 12.72
C PRO A 206 -18.65 -0.79 11.30
N VAL A 207 -18.43 -2.10 11.13
CA VAL A 207 -18.58 -2.81 9.84
C VAL A 207 -20.05 -2.86 9.38
N LEU A 208 -21.00 -2.70 10.29
CA LEU A 208 -22.44 -2.67 9.99
C LEU A 208 -22.90 -1.30 9.49
N ASN A 209 -22.05 -0.27 9.49
CA ASN A 209 -22.39 1.05 8.99
C ASN A 209 -22.43 1.09 7.46
N LEU A 210 -23.22 2.02 6.94
CA LEU A 210 -23.38 2.28 5.52
C LEU A 210 -22.13 2.97 4.99
N SER A 211 -21.35 2.22 4.21
CA SER A 211 -20.02 2.60 3.75
C SER A 211 -19.93 2.83 2.23
N THR A 212 -21.04 2.72 1.51
CA THR A 212 -21.10 2.94 0.05
C THR A 212 -21.85 4.23 -0.26
N ASP A 213 -21.28 5.05 -1.13
CA ASP A 213 -21.96 6.25 -1.62
C ASP A 213 -23.11 5.81 -2.53
N GLN A 214 -24.33 6.04 -2.06
CA GLN A 214 -25.56 5.77 -2.80
C GLN A 214 -26.04 7.07 -3.43
N VAL A 215 -26.61 6.99 -4.63
CA VAL A 215 -27.21 8.16 -5.29
C VAL A 215 -28.44 8.63 -4.52
N ILE A 216 -29.24 7.69 -3.99
CA ILE A 216 -30.41 7.98 -3.15
C ILE A 216 -30.01 8.76 -1.89
N GLN A 217 -30.83 9.75 -1.54
CA GLN A 217 -30.65 10.58 -0.37
C GLN A 217 -31.93 10.65 0.46
N PRO A 218 -32.31 9.57 1.17
CA PRO A 218 -33.43 9.59 2.12
C PRO A 218 -33.29 10.78 3.08
N HIS A 219 -34.36 11.56 3.26
CA HIS A 219 -34.37 12.82 4.05
C HIS A 219 -33.34 13.87 3.59
N GLY A 220 -32.84 13.79 2.35
CA GLY A 220 -31.76 14.64 1.82
C GLY A 220 -30.37 14.24 2.30
N LEU A 221 -30.22 13.09 2.97
CA LEU A 221 -28.96 12.68 3.60
C LEU A 221 -28.05 11.90 2.66
N GLN A 222 -26.77 12.27 2.62
CA GLN A 222 -25.74 11.47 1.98
C GLN A 222 -25.36 10.30 2.89
N LEU A 223 -25.90 9.11 2.65
CA LEU A 223 -25.79 7.94 3.54
C LEU A 223 -24.35 7.63 3.97
N ALA A 224 -23.40 7.71 3.03
CA ALA A 224 -21.98 7.47 3.27
C ALA A 224 -21.27 8.60 4.05
N LYS A 225 -21.75 9.85 3.96
CA LYS A 225 -21.06 11.04 4.49
C LYS A 225 -21.70 11.63 5.74
N THR A 226 -22.98 11.36 5.98
CA THR A 226 -23.67 11.72 7.23
C THR A 226 -23.34 10.70 8.32
N ARG A 227 -22.95 11.19 9.50
CA ARG A 227 -22.66 10.36 10.68
C ARG A 227 -23.91 9.58 11.08
N HIS A 228 -23.73 8.28 11.34
CA HIS A 228 -24.84 7.40 11.72
C HIS A 228 -24.39 6.19 12.52
N ILE A 229 -25.37 5.51 13.11
CA ILE A 229 -25.22 4.27 13.88
C ILE A 229 -26.41 3.34 13.63
N LEU A 230 -26.17 2.02 13.65
CA LEU A 230 -27.24 1.04 13.67
C LEU A 230 -27.97 1.12 15.03
N LEU A 231 -29.19 1.65 15.01
CA LEU A 231 -30.03 1.75 16.21
C LEU A 231 -30.61 0.40 16.60
N GLY A 232 -31.00 -0.42 15.62
CA GLY A 232 -31.59 -1.72 15.89
C GLY A 232 -32.05 -2.46 14.65
N THR A 233 -32.71 -3.60 14.87
CA THR A 233 -33.30 -4.40 13.79
C THR A 233 -34.69 -4.87 14.16
N PHE A 234 -35.58 -5.03 13.19
CA PHE A 234 -36.91 -5.61 13.39
C PHE A 234 -37.26 -6.51 12.21
N ASN A 235 -38.29 -7.34 12.36
CA ASN A 235 -38.75 -8.23 11.30
C ASN A 235 -40.20 -7.87 10.93
N THR A 236 -40.53 -7.99 9.64
CA THR A 236 -41.89 -7.91 9.10
C THR A 236 -42.18 -9.24 8.41
N LYS A 237 -42.98 -10.11 9.04
CA LYS A 237 -43.14 -11.53 8.65
C LYS A 237 -41.77 -12.19 8.42
N CYS A 238 -41.36 -12.44 7.17
CA CYS A 238 -40.10 -13.08 6.79
C CYS A 238 -38.96 -12.11 6.41
N VAL A 239 -39.20 -10.80 6.40
CA VAL A 239 -38.20 -9.78 5.99
C VAL A 239 -37.58 -9.12 7.22
N ARG A 240 -36.24 -9.04 7.24
CA ARG A 240 -35.49 -8.35 8.30
C ARG A 240 -35.10 -6.95 7.87
N PHE A 241 -35.40 -5.96 8.69
CA PHE A 241 -35.00 -4.57 8.52
C PHE A 241 -33.91 -4.15 9.50
N ALA A 242 -32.95 -3.38 9.00
CA ALA A 242 -32.01 -2.62 9.80
C ALA A 242 -32.51 -1.17 9.93
N ALA A 243 -32.49 -0.62 11.14
CA ALA A 243 -32.85 0.76 11.42
C ALA A 243 -31.61 1.57 11.79
N PHE A 244 -31.29 2.56 10.94
CA PHE A 244 -30.16 3.46 11.13
C PHE A 244 -30.62 4.82 11.66
N LEU A 245 -29.87 5.34 12.63
CA LEU A 245 -30.06 6.67 13.20
C LEU A 245 -28.96 7.61 12.67
N PHE A 246 -29.37 8.65 11.96
CA PHE A 246 -28.50 9.63 11.33
C PHE A 246 -28.48 10.96 12.10
N PHE A 247 -27.33 11.65 12.04
CA PHE A 247 -27.09 12.92 12.73
C PHE A 247 -26.64 14.00 11.72
N PRO A 248 -27.58 14.79 11.16
CA PRO A 248 -27.28 15.75 10.09
C PRO A 248 -26.37 16.91 10.54
N ASN A 249 -26.48 17.33 11.81
CA ASN A 249 -25.72 18.45 12.35
C ASN A 249 -24.32 18.06 12.85
N ALA A 250 -23.97 16.78 12.79
CA ALA A 250 -22.63 16.32 13.07
C ALA A 250 -21.68 16.72 11.92
N ALA A 251 -20.47 17.19 12.23
CA ALA A 251 -19.49 17.60 11.23
C ALA A 251 -19.28 16.51 10.16
N ALA A 252 -19.54 16.86 8.90
CA ALA A 252 -19.37 15.96 7.77
C ALA A 252 -17.92 15.50 7.65
N SER A 253 -17.70 14.19 7.54
CA SER A 253 -16.37 13.60 7.37
C SER A 253 -15.84 13.91 5.96
N LYS A 254 -14.66 14.54 5.85
CA LYS A 254 -13.89 14.64 4.60
C LYS A 254 -13.16 13.33 4.24
N THR A 255 -13.22 12.31 5.11
CA THR A 255 -12.48 11.05 5.00
C THR A 255 -13.37 9.84 4.63
N PRO A 256 -12.81 8.80 3.97
CA PRO A 256 -13.54 7.66 3.43
C PRO A 256 -14.23 6.77 4.48
N THR A 257 -15.16 5.97 3.96
CA THR A 257 -16.47 5.59 4.51
C THR A 257 -16.53 4.69 5.74
N ILE A 258 -15.47 3.97 6.11
CA ILE A 258 -15.43 3.16 7.34
C ILE A 258 -15.20 4.04 8.58
N LYS A 259 -14.61 5.23 8.41
CA LYS A 259 -14.35 6.18 9.50
C LYS A 259 -15.55 7.08 9.83
N ASN A 260 -16.71 6.85 9.20
CA ASN A 260 -17.90 7.67 9.44
C ASN A 260 -18.79 7.19 10.60
N ALA A 261 -18.36 6.16 11.35
CA ALA A 261 -18.99 5.74 12.60
C ALA A 261 -18.84 6.80 13.72
N LEU A 262 -19.72 6.76 14.71
CA LEU A 262 -19.55 7.54 15.94
C LEU A 262 -18.31 7.06 16.71
N SER A 263 -17.51 8.00 17.24
CA SER A 263 -16.42 7.67 18.17
C SER A 263 -16.96 7.04 19.45
N SER A 264 -16.14 6.30 20.18
CA SER A 264 -16.55 5.70 21.47
C SER A 264 -17.07 6.76 22.46
N GLU A 265 -16.48 7.96 22.46
CA GLU A 265 -16.94 9.09 23.26
C GLU A 265 -18.36 9.53 22.85
N ARG A 266 -18.59 9.74 21.55
CA ARG A 266 -19.92 10.15 21.07
C ARG A 266 -20.96 9.04 21.19
N GLN A 267 -20.56 7.77 21.13
CA GLN A 267 -21.45 6.66 21.49
C GLN A 267 -21.82 6.70 22.97
N LYS A 268 -20.85 6.96 23.86
CA LYS A 268 -21.12 7.12 25.29
C LYS A 268 -22.11 8.25 25.56
N ASP A 269 -21.92 9.40 24.91
CA ASP A 269 -22.86 10.53 24.99
C ASP A 269 -24.27 10.12 24.52
N LEU A 270 -24.38 9.49 23.34
CA LEU A 270 -25.65 9.03 22.77
C LEU A 270 -26.37 8.05 23.71
N TYR A 271 -25.68 7.02 24.18
CA TYR A 271 -26.32 5.98 25.00
C TYR A 271 -26.68 6.49 26.40
N ASN A 272 -25.75 7.15 27.11
CA ASN A 272 -25.99 7.59 28.49
C ASN A 272 -26.92 8.79 28.61
N ARG A 273 -26.95 9.69 27.61
CA ARG A 273 -27.70 10.95 27.71
C ARG A 273 -29.01 10.94 26.91
N ILE A 274 -29.14 10.07 25.91
CA ILE A 274 -30.30 10.00 25.02
C ILE A 274 -30.99 8.63 25.10
N ILE A 275 -30.36 7.55 24.62
CA ILE A 275 -31.04 6.26 24.38
C ILE A 275 -31.48 5.56 25.67
N ILE A 276 -30.57 5.37 26.64
CA ILE A 276 -30.90 4.67 27.89
C ILE A 276 -31.92 5.48 28.72
N PRO A 277 -31.74 6.80 28.93
CA PRO A 277 -32.76 7.60 29.60
C PRO A 277 -34.12 7.60 28.89
N ALA A 278 -34.14 7.59 27.55
CA ALA A 278 -35.39 7.47 26.80
C ALA A 278 -36.06 6.10 27.02
N ALA A 279 -35.28 5.01 27.13
CA ALA A 279 -35.82 3.69 27.42
C ALA A 279 -36.45 3.63 28.82
N HIS A 280 -35.77 4.17 29.84
CA HIS A 280 -36.31 4.24 31.22
C HIS A 280 -37.56 5.11 31.36
N GLU A 281 -37.72 6.10 30.48
CA GLU A 281 -38.90 6.98 30.46
C GLU A 281 -40.10 6.33 29.76
N ALA A 282 -39.85 5.58 28.67
CA ALA A 282 -40.90 5.13 27.76
C ALA A 282 -41.34 3.67 27.95
N ILE A 283 -40.49 2.80 28.51
CA ILE A 283 -40.70 1.35 28.55
C ILE A 283 -41.10 0.91 29.96
N SER A 284 -42.17 0.11 30.07
CA SER A 284 -42.61 -0.46 31.36
C SER A 284 -41.76 -1.65 31.83
N GLY A 285 -41.86 -2.01 33.11
CA GLY A 285 -41.01 -2.95 33.87
C GLY A 285 -40.30 -4.08 33.11
N PRO A 286 -40.97 -5.16 32.66
CA PRO A 286 -40.27 -6.40 32.30
C PRO A 286 -39.23 -6.27 31.17
N PRO A 287 -39.51 -5.62 30.02
CA PRO A 287 -38.48 -5.39 29.00
C PRO A 287 -37.37 -4.42 29.44
N LEU A 288 -37.67 -3.47 30.33
CA LEU A 288 -36.69 -2.50 30.82
C LEU A 288 -35.63 -3.12 31.72
N GLN A 289 -35.96 -4.20 32.44
CA GLN A 289 -35.02 -4.92 33.33
C GLN A 289 -33.81 -5.51 32.58
N GLU A 290 -33.98 -5.82 31.29
CA GLU A 290 -32.92 -6.41 30.47
C GLU A 290 -31.95 -5.35 29.92
N ILE A 291 -32.40 -4.10 29.77
CA ILE A 291 -31.64 -3.01 29.15
C ILE A 291 -30.50 -2.56 30.08
N PRO A 292 -29.26 -2.40 29.59
CA PRO A 292 -28.15 -1.89 30.39
C PRO A 292 -28.41 -0.47 30.92
N GLN A 293 -28.10 -0.22 32.20
CA GLN A 293 -28.28 1.08 32.83
C GLN A 293 -27.28 2.15 32.38
N THR A 294 -26.11 1.74 31.87
CA THR A 294 -25.09 2.66 31.35
C THR A 294 -24.34 2.06 30.17
N TYR A 295 -23.73 2.94 29.37
CA TYR A 295 -22.78 2.59 28.31
C TYR A 295 -21.64 1.72 28.83
N ASP A 296 -21.08 2.04 30.01
CA ASP A 296 -19.93 1.30 30.55
C ASP A 296 -20.34 -0.14 30.93
N ILE A 297 -21.57 -0.34 31.43
CA ILE A 297 -22.15 -1.69 31.67
C ILE A 297 -22.36 -2.42 30.35
N ALA A 298 -22.94 -1.78 29.33
CA ALA A 298 -23.11 -2.37 28.01
C ALA A 298 -21.76 -2.74 27.39
N TYR A 299 -20.76 -1.88 27.53
CA TYR A 299 -19.39 -2.09 27.06
C TYR A 299 -18.73 -3.27 27.77
N ALA A 300 -18.81 -3.33 29.09
CA ALA A 300 -18.32 -4.46 29.88
C ALA A 300 -19.02 -5.77 29.48
N LYS A 301 -20.36 -5.80 29.43
CA LYS A 301 -21.15 -6.97 29.03
C LYS A 301 -20.78 -7.47 27.63
N SER A 302 -20.66 -6.55 26.66
CA SER A 302 -20.28 -6.90 25.29
C SER A 302 -18.90 -7.56 25.20
N ARG A 303 -18.00 -7.26 26.14
CA ARG A 303 -16.63 -7.78 26.21
C ARG A 303 -16.41 -8.83 27.30
N SER A 304 -17.45 -9.23 28.02
CA SER A 304 -17.36 -10.26 29.06
C SER A 304 -17.21 -11.67 28.47
N PHE A 305 -17.58 -11.85 27.19
CA PHE A 305 -17.50 -13.13 26.46
C PHE A 305 -16.09 -13.42 25.90
N GLN A 306 -15.06 -13.19 26.73
CA GLN A 306 -13.64 -13.26 26.35
C GLN A 306 -13.00 -14.65 26.51
N GLU A 307 -13.67 -15.61 27.15
CA GLU A 307 -13.19 -16.99 27.24
C GLU A 307 -13.94 -17.92 26.29
N LYS A 308 -13.21 -18.65 25.44
CA LYS A 308 -13.75 -19.88 24.83
C LYS A 308 -13.83 -20.93 25.94
N PRO A 309 -15.00 -21.50 26.28
CA PRO A 309 -15.07 -22.64 27.17
C PRO A 309 -14.26 -23.80 26.55
N GLY A 310 -13.06 -24.05 27.08
CA GLY A 310 -12.19 -25.15 26.67
C GLY A 310 -10.83 -24.80 26.07
N ASN A 311 -10.35 -23.57 26.15
CA ASN A 311 -8.91 -23.25 25.98
C ASN A 311 -8.45 -22.36 27.14
N ASN A 312 -7.72 -22.93 28.11
CA ASN A 312 -7.24 -22.24 29.33
C ASN A 312 -6.15 -21.17 29.08
N ARG A 313 -6.14 -20.49 27.93
CA ARG A 313 -5.18 -19.42 27.62
C ARG A 313 -5.83 -18.32 26.81
N TRP A 314 -5.83 -17.14 27.40
CA TRP A 314 -6.11 -15.84 26.79
C TRP A 314 -5.10 -15.54 25.67
N ARG A 315 -5.57 -15.12 24.49
CA ARG A 315 -4.73 -14.70 23.35
C ARG A 315 -4.92 -13.21 23.08
N ALA A 316 -3.91 -12.58 22.46
CA ALA A 316 -4.00 -11.18 22.02
C ALA A 316 -5.21 -10.89 21.11
N ASP A 317 -5.64 -11.89 20.32
CA ASP A 317 -6.82 -11.78 19.45
C ASP A 317 -8.16 -11.81 20.23
N ASP A 318 -8.18 -12.29 21.47
CA ASP A 318 -9.38 -12.35 22.32
C ASP A 318 -9.79 -10.95 22.85
N MET A 319 -8.85 -9.99 22.86
CA MET A 319 -9.10 -8.57 23.21
C MET A 319 -9.97 -7.81 22.20
N GLY A 320 -10.00 -8.28 20.94
CA GLY A 320 -10.71 -7.61 19.85
C GLY A 320 -12.19 -8.01 19.72
N ARG A 321 -12.65 -9.04 20.44
CA ARG A 321 -14.03 -9.56 20.31
C ARG A 321 -15.01 -8.79 21.19
N SER A 322 -16.04 -8.25 20.57
CA SER A 322 -17.24 -7.72 21.24
C SER A 322 -18.47 -8.48 20.76
N PHE A 323 -19.31 -8.91 21.68
CA PHE A 323 -20.63 -9.46 21.39
C PHE A 323 -21.61 -8.32 21.10
N HIS A 324 -22.41 -8.46 20.04
CA HIS A 324 -23.41 -7.46 19.66
C HIS A 324 -24.65 -7.62 20.53
N LEU A 325 -24.86 -6.69 21.47
CA LEU A 325 -25.97 -6.74 22.42
C LEU A 325 -27.26 -6.22 21.76
N GLN A 326 -28.34 -6.99 21.88
CA GLN A 326 -29.66 -6.65 21.35
C GLN A 326 -30.74 -6.90 22.40
N TYR A 327 -31.66 -5.95 22.57
CA TYR A 327 -32.75 -6.01 23.55
C TYR A 327 -34.09 -5.68 22.88
N THR A 328 -35.14 -6.43 23.22
CA THR A 328 -36.44 -6.31 22.56
C THR A 328 -37.28 -5.19 23.18
N ILE A 329 -37.77 -4.29 22.34
CA ILE A 329 -38.73 -3.23 22.68
C ILE A 329 -40.04 -3.54 21.95
N PRO A 330 -41.14 -3.80 22.69
CA PRO A 330 -42.46 -3.98 22.10
C PRO A 330 -42.94 -2.74 21.31
N ALA A 331 -43.65 -2.94 20.20
CA ALA A 331 -44.13 -1.86 19.33
C ALA A 331 -44.92 -0.77 20.06
N GLN A 332 -45.73 -1.15 21.06
CA GLN A 332 -46.56 -0.22 21.84
C GLN A 332 -45.77 0.89 22.55
N PHE A 333 -44.47 0.68 22.83
CA PHE A 333 -43.61 1.67 23.49
C PHE A 333 -42.79 2.51 22.51
N LEU A 334 -42.78 2.19 21.21
CA LEU A 334 -41.90 2.83 20.23
C LEU A 334 -42.23 4.30 20.00
N MET A 335 -43.50 4.71 20.12
CA MET A 335 -43.92 6.10 20.02
C MET A 335 -43.27 6.95 21.12
N SER A 336 -43.55 6.62 22.38
CA SER A 336 -43.02 7.35 23.54
C SER A 336 -41.49 7.28 23.58
N PHE A 337 -40.92 6.14 23.19
CA PHE A 337 -39.47 5.96 23.13
C PHE A 337 -38.81 6.88 22.11
N TRP A 338 -39.34 6.92 20.87
CA TRP A 338 -38.82 7.80 19.83
C TRP A 338 -38.98 9.28 20.17
N GLN A 339 -40.13 9.70 20.71
CA GLN A 339 -40.36 11.08 21.15
C GLN A 339 -39.35 11.51 22.21
N SER A 340 -39.05 10.64 23.19
CA SER A 340 -38.02 10.92 24.21
C SER A 340 -36.62 10.99 23.60
N ILE A 341 -36.28 10.14 22.61
CA ILE A 341 -35.00 10.21 21.88
C ILE A 341 -34.86 11.57 21.19
N VAL A 342 -35.85 12.00 20.39
CA VAL A 342 -35.82 13.25 19.63
C VAL A 342 -35.67 14.44 20.57
N ARG A 343 -36.53 14.55 21.59
CA ARG A 343 -36.51 15.64 22.56
C ARG A 343 -35.16 15.76 23.26
N ARG A 344 -34.58 14.63 23.70
CA ARG A 344 -33.26 14.60 24.35
C ARG A 344 -32.13 14.95 23.38
N ALA A 345 -32.17 14.45 22.15
CA ALA A 345 -31.19 14.74 21.12
C ALA A 345 -31.18 16.23 20.74
N ASP A 346 -32.35 16.84 20.56
CA ASP A 346 -32.50 18.25 20.21
C ASP A 346 -32.07 19.20 21.34
N SER A 347 -32.27 18.78 22.59
CA SER A 347 -31.86 19.55 23.77
C SER A 347 -30.38 19.38 24.09
N LEU A 348 -29.72 18.31 23.62
CA LEU A 348 -28.35 18.03 24.00
C LEU A 348 -27.36 19.01 23.38
N ARG A 349 -26.47 19.55 24.22
CA ARG A 349 -25.28 20.28 23.80
C ARG A 349 -24.04 19.55 24.28
N ILE A 350 -23.04 19.47 23.41
CA ILE A 350 -21.80 18.72 23.64
C ILE A 350 -20.61 19.65 23.46
N PRO A 351 -19.65 19.67 24.42
CA PRO A 351 -18.42 20.44 24.27
C PRO A 351 -17.51 19.84 23.20
N THR A 352 -16.88 20.70 22.41
CA THR A 352 -15.85 20.36 21.42
C THR A 352 -14.45 20.51 22.04
N GLU A 353 -13.43 19.96 21.38
CA GLU A 353 -12.02 20.12 21.80
C GLU A 353 -11.56 21.60 21.83
N SER A 354 -12.23 22.48 21.09
CA SER A 354 -12.02 23.94 21.11
C SER A 354 -12.79 24.66 22.21
N GLY A 355 -13.57 23.95 23.04
CA GLY A 355 -14.38 24.51 24.12
C GLY A 355 -15.76 25.03 23.71
N GLU A 356 -16.08 25.03 22.41
CA GLU A 356 -17.40 25.44 21.91
C GLU A 356 -18.45 24.35 22.15
N THR A 357 -19.70 24.73 22.46
CA THR A 357 -20.80 23.78 22.62
C THR A 357 -21.60 23.67 21.33
N VAL A 358 -21.78 22.45 20.83
CA VAL A 358 -22.48 22.18 19.56
C VAL A 358 -23.69 21.27 19.75
N ALA A 359 -24.72 21.47 18.94
CA ALA A 359 -25.94 20.66 18.90
C ALA A 359 -25.74 19.39 18.04
N TYR A 360 -24.77 18.55 18.44
CA TYR A 360 -24.26 17.44 17.61
C TYR A 360 -25.34 16.43 17.16
N PHE A 361 -26.28 16.07 18.04
CA PHE A 361 -27.34 15.08 17.77
C PHE A 361 -28.68 15.68 17.36
N GLN A 362 -28.75 17.01 17.21
CA GLN A 362 -30.00 17.68 16.87
C GLN A 362 -30.55 17.21 15.52
N ASN A 363 -31.89 17.14 15.44
CA ASN A 363 -32.66 16.68 14.28
C ASN A 363 -32.28 15.27 13.81
N PRO A 364 -32.36 14.24 14.69
CA PRO A 364 -32.03 12.88 14.30
C PRO A 364 -33.00 12.35 13.23
N ARG A 365 -32.49 11.60 12.25
CA ARG A 365 -33.29 11.03 11.15
C ARG A 365 -33.20 9.51 11.13
N LEU A 366 -34.29 8.85 10.73
CA LEU A 366 -34.37 7.38 10.64
C LEU A 366 -34.38 6.90 9.18
N LEU A 367 -33.64 5.82 8.95
CA LEU A 367 -33.69 5.04 7.72
C LEU A 367 -33.93 3.57 8.07
N PHE A 368 -34.98 2.97 7.51
CA PHE A 368 -35.16 1.52 7.53
C PHE A 368 -34.70 0.93 6.20
N GLN A 369 -33.94 -0.14 6.26
CA GLN A 369 -33.34 -0.75 5.08
C GLN A 369 -33.39 -2.26 5.16
N SER A 370 -33.66 -2.88 4.01
CA SER A 370 -33.54 -4.33 3.83
C SER A 370 -32.95 -4.64 2.45
N HIS A 371 -32.27 -5.77 2.34
CA HIS A 371 -31.46 -6.20 1.20
C HIS A 371 -31.57 -7.71 1.00
N ASP A 372 -31.17 -8.18 -0.19
CA ASP A 372 -31.16 -9.59 -0.59
C ASP A 372 -32.56 -10.23 -0.59
N LEU A 373 -33.55 -9.47 -1.05
CA LEU A 373 -34.97 -9.84 -1.03
C LEU A 373 -35.45 -10.51 -2.32
N LYS A 374 -34.56 -10.65 -3.31
CA LYS A 374 -34.85 -11.18 -4.65
C LYS A 374 -35.50 -12.57 -4.65
N ASN A 375 -35.17 -13.41 -3.66
CA ASN A 375 -35.77 -14.75 -3.52
C ASN A 375 -37.09 -14.73 -2.76
N THR A 376 -37.32 -13.71 -1.92
CA THR A 376 -38.54 -13.54 -1.13
C THR A 376 -39.70 -13.06 -1.99
N PHE A 377 -39.43 -12.13 -2.92
CA PHE A 377 -40.46 -11.48 -3.76
C PHE A 377 -40.50 -11.98 -5.20
N GLY A 378 -39.92 -13.15 -5.46
CA GLY A 378 -39.84 -13.71 -6.81
C GLY A 378 -41.16 -14.26 -7.33
N CYS A 379 -41.86 -13.52 -8.20
CA CYS A 379 -43.16 -13.92 -8.78
C CYS A 379 -43.14 -13.91 -10.33
N LYS A 380 -44.22 -14.36 -10.96
CA LYS A 380 -44.31 -14.44 -12.44
C LYS A 380 -44.64 -13.11 -13.08
N THR A 381 -45.39 -12.26 -12.37
CA THR A 381 -45.76 -10.90 -12.82
C THR A 381 -45.29 -9.86 -11.82
N LEU A 382 -45.07 -8.63 -12.27
CA LEU A 382 -44.71 -7.54 -11.37
C LEU A 382 -45.88 -7.17 -10.43
N GLU A 383 -47.13 -7.32 -10.89
CA GLU A 383 -48.34 -7.16 -10.08
C GLU A 383 -48.33 -8.09 -8.86
N GLU A 384 -48.08 -9.38 -9.06
CA GLU A 384 -47.97 -10.37 -7.97
C GLU A 384 -46.81 -10.04 -7.02
N THR A 385 -45.67 -9.61 -7.55
CA THR A 385 -44.51 -9.19 -6.75
C THR A 385 -44.86 -7.99 -5.87
N LEU A 386 -45.58 -6.99 -6.40
CA LEU A 386 -46.00 -5.81 -5.65
C LEU A 386 -47.09 -6.14 -4.62
N GLY A 387 -48.06 -7.00 -4.95
CA GLY A 387 -49.05 -7.49 -3.98
C GLY A 387 -48.41 -8.24 -2.81
N LEU A 388 -47.44 -9.11 -3.10
CA LEU A 388 -46.69 -9.80 -2.04
C LEU A 388 -45.86 -8.82 -1.19
N PHE A 389 -45.28 -7.79 -1.82
CA PHE A 389 -44.56 -6.73 -1.12
C PHE A 389 -45.48 -5.91 -0.23
N GLU A 390 -46.70 -5.61 -0.66
CA GLU A 390 -47.70 -4.94 0.14
C GLU A 390 -48.06 -5.76 1.38
N ASP A 391 -48.41 -7.04 1.18
CA ASP A 391 -48.79 -7.97 2.23
C ASP A 391 -47.69 -8.20 3.27
N ILE A 392 -46.44 -8.29 2.84
CA ILE A 392 -45.31 -8.63 3.72
C ILE A 392 -44.69 -7.39 4.35
N VAL A 393 -44.60 -6.30 3.60
CA VAL A 393 -43.83 -5.11 3.97
C VAL A 393 -44.74 -3.93 4.25
N LEU A 394 -45.52 -3.44 3.27
CA LEU A 394 -46.25 -2.17 3.43
C LEU A 394 -47.30 -2.22 4.54
N GLN A 395 -48.07 -3.31 4.66
CA GLN A 395 -49.08 -3.48 5.72
C GLN A 395 -48.47 -3.48 7.13
N ALA A 396 -47.19 -3.84 7.26
CA ALA A 396 -46.46 -3.84 8.53
C ALA A 396 -46.05 -2.43 8.99
N PHE A 397 -46.20 -1.41 8.13
CA PHE A 397 -45.87 -0.03 8.44
C PHE A 397 -47.09 0.88 8.52
N ASP A 398 -47.01 1.93 9.34
CA ASP A 398 -47.94 3.06 9.29
C ASP A 398 -47.52 4.06 8.20
N PRO A 399 -48.30 4.21 7.11
CA PRO A 399 -47.95 5.06 5.99
C PRO A 399 -47.78 6.54 6.36
N ALA A 400 -48.57 7.05 7.32
CA ALA A 400 -48.49 8.46 7.74
C ALA A 400 -47.11 8.81 8.35
N LEU A 401 -46.46 7.81 8.93
CA LEU A 401 -45.16 7.93 9.59
C LEU A 401 -43.98 7.60 8.68
N LEU A 402 -44.24 7.29 7.40
CA LEU A 402 -43.22 7.19 6.37
C LEU A 402 -43.16 8.51 5.58
N ASP A 403 -41.95 8.96 5.25
CA ASP A 403 -41.75 9.95 4.19
C ASP A 403 -41.56 9.20 2.87
N ILE A 404 -42.67 9.04 2.14
CA ILE A 404 -42.70 8.24 0.91
C ILE A 404 -41.79 8.83 -0.19
N ARG A 405 -41.56 10.16 -0.17
CA ARG A 405 -40.65 10.87 -1.08
C ARG A 405 -39.18 10.56 -0.80
N SER A 406 -38.89 10.08 0.41
CA SER A 406 -37.57 9.62 0.85
C SER A 406 -37.42 8.10 0.80
N SER A 407 -38.37 7.39 0.17
CA SER A 407 -38.43 5.93 0.12
C SER A 407 -38.18 5.40 -1.29
N TRP A 408 -37.43 4.31 -1.38
CA TRP A 408 -36.86 3.78 -2.63
C TRP A 408 -36.97 2.26 -2.68
N LEU A 409 -37.07 1.72 -3.90
CA LEU A 409 -37.26 0.31 -4.17
C LEU A 409 -36.39 -0.14 -5.35
N ASP A 410 -35.65 -1.23 -5.20
CA ASP A 410 -34.95 -1.88 -6.31
C ASP A 410 -35.84 -2.96 -6.91
N ILE A 411 -36.44 -2.69 -8.07
CA ILE A 411 -37.23 -3.67 -8.83
C ILE A 411 -36.31 -4.33 -9.85
N GLY A 412 -36.38 -5.66 -9.90
CA GLY A 412 -35.56 -6.47 -10.79
C GLY A 412 -36.30 -7.63 -11.44
N PHE A 413 -35.58 -8.33 -12.29
CA PHE A 413 -36.01 -9.61 -12.83
C PHE A 413 -34.85 -10.57 -13.03
N ARG A 414 -35.18 -11.86 -13.14
CA ARG A 414 -34.27 -12.93 -13.55
C ARG A 414 -34.84 -13.68 -14.73
N ASP A 415 -34.13 -13.62 -15.85
CA ASP A 415 -34.39 -14.48 -16.99
C ASP A 415 -33.54 -15.74 -16.86
N HIS A 416 -34.16 -16.90 -17.01
CA HIS A 416 -33.52 -18.19 -16.85
C HIS A 416 -34.15 -19.25 -17.77
N VAL A 417 -33.39 -20.30 -18.07
CA VAL A 417 -33.90 -21.41 -18.86
C VAL A 417 -34.92 -22.20 -18.05
N SER A 418 -36.08 -22.43 -18.65
CA SER A 418 -37.17 -23.20 -18.06
C SER A 418 -36.95 -24.68 -18.30
N SER A 419 -36.80 -25.46 -17.24
CA SER A 419 -36.72 -26.92 -17.37
C SER A 419 -38.07 -27.47 -17.82
N HIS A 420 -38.10 -28.27 -18.90
CA HIS A 420 -39.26 -29.10 -19.19
C HIS A 420 -39.52 -30.06 -18.02
N SER A 421 -40.79 -30.40 -17.81
CA SER A 421 -41.37 -31.13 -16.68
C SER A 421 -40.40 -32.07 -15.93
N PRO A 422 -40.40 -32.08 -14.58
CA PRO A 422 -39.61 -33.01 -13.76
C PRO A 422 -39.92 -34.51 -14.00
N GLN A 423 -40.88 -34.81 -14.89
CA GLN A 423 -41.27 -36.16 -15.31
C GLN A 423 -40.48 -36.67 -16.54
N SER A 424 -39.63 -35.86 -17.18
CA SER A 424 -38.71 -36.32 -18.23
C SER A 424 -37.56 -37.15 -17.63
N LEU A 425 -37.44 -38.42 -18.04
CA LEU A 425 -36.32 -39.30 -17.70
C LEU A 425 -34.96 -38.78 -18.21
N PHE A 426 -34.97 -37.88 -19.20
CA PHE A 426 -33.79 -37.16 -19.67
C PHE A 426 -33.68 -35.83 -18.91
N ARG A 427 -32.67 -35.68 -18.07
CA ARG A 427 -32.30 -34.35 -17.53
C ARG A 427 -31.82 -33.49 -18.71
N PRO A 428 -32.46 -32.35 -19.00
CA PRO A 428 -31.95 -31.43 -20.01
C PRO A 428 -30.55 -30.94 -19.60
N GLU A 429 -29.70 -30.72 -20.60
CA GLU A 429 -28.38 -30.11 -20.43
C GLU A 429 -28.54 -28.74 -19.71
N PRO A 430 -27.74 -28.44 -18.68
CA PRO A 430 -27.84 -27.17 -17.99
C PRO A 430 -27.19 -26.06 -18.80
N TYR A 431 -27.87 -24.92 -18.89
CA TYR A 431 -27.46 -23.76 -19.66
C TYR A 431 -27.14 -22.55 -18.78
N THR A 432 -26.23 -21.72 -19.29
CA THR A 432 -25.89 -20.43 -18.71
C THR A 432 -26.23 -19.32 -19.69
N LEU A 433 -26.96 -18.32 -19.21
CA LEU A 433 -27.23 -17.08 -19.92
C LEU A 433 -26.14 -16.05 -19.57
N LEU A 434 -25.58 -15.38 -20.59
CA LEU A 434 -24.51 -14.38 -20.42
C LEU A 434 -24.83 -13.12 -21.20
N TRP A 435 -24.76 -11.95 -20.56
CA TRP A 435 -25.02 -10.67 -21.24
C TRP A 435 -24.01 -10.38 -22.36
N LYS A 436 -24.51 -9.92 -23.50
CA LYS A 436 -23.69 -9.42 -24.61
C LYS A 436 -23.12 -8.04 -24.27
N SER A 437 -21.80 -7.91 -24.23
CA SER A 437 -21.11 -6.67 -23.85
C SER A 437 -21.49 -5.46 -24.74
N GLN A 438 -21.70 -5.70 -26.03
CA GLN A 438 -22.09 -4.66 -27.00
C GLN A 438 -23.54 -4.17 -26.78
N CYS A 439 -24.47 -5.07 -26.46
CA CYS A 439 -25.87 -4.71 -26.21
C CYS A 439 -26.00 -3.75 -25.00
N HIS A 440 -25.08 -3.80 -24.04
CA HIS A 440 -25.06 -2.86 -22.93
C HIS A 440 -24.73 -1.42 -23.34
N HIS A 441 -23.87 -1.22 -24.35
CA HIS A 441 -23.55 0.12 -24.85
C HIS A 441 -24.78 0.75 -25.51
N HIS A 442 -25.49 -0.02 -26.32
CA HIS A 442 -26.75 0.41 -26.93
C HIS A 442 -27.84 0.67 -25.89
N LEU A 443 -27.99 -0.24 -24.91
CA LEU A 443 -28.90 -0.05 -23.79
C LEU A 443 -28.63 1.26 -23.04
N HIS A 444 -27.36 1.56 -22.76
CA HIS A 444 -26.99 2.81 -22.11
C HIS A 444 -27.36 4.02 -22.96
N ALA A 445 -27.07 4.01 -24.25
CA ALA A 445 -27.46 5.08 -25.17
C ALA A 445 -28.99 5.27 -25.23
N LYS A 446 -29.78 4.19 -25.12
CA LYS A 446 -31.24 4.26 -25.03
C LYS A 446 -31.69 4.87 -23.70
N LEU A 447 -31.14 4.44 -22.57
CA LEU A 447 -31.46 5.01 -21.25
C LEU A 447 -31.08 6.49 -21.16
N SER A 448 -29.95 6.91 -21.72
CA SER A 448 -29.53 8.31 -21.74
C SER A 448 -30.45 9.20 -22.60
N ARG A 449 -31.22 8.61 -23.53
CA ARG A 449 -32.23 9.31 -24.33
C ARG A 449 -33.58 9.44 -23.64
N VAL A 450 -33.91 8.55 -22.70
CA VAL A 450 -35.15 8.61 -21.90
C VAL A 450 -35.24 9.92 -21.13
N ASN A 451 -34.10 10.42 -20.64
CA ASN A 451 -34.03 11.71 -19.96
C ASN A 451 -32.65 12.37 -20.19
N PRO A 452 -32.50 13.17 -21.27
CA PRO A 452 -31.24 13.79 -21.64
C PRO A 452 -30.70 14.81 -20.61
N GLU A 453 -31.58 15.41 -19.82
CA GLU A 453 -31.21 16.41 -18.81
C GLU A 453 -30.53 15.75 -17.59
N ALA A 454 -30.93 14.52 -17.26
CA ALA A 454 -30.35 13.74 -16.18
C ALA A 454 -29.16 12.89 -16.69
N ARG A 455 -27.94 13.39 -16.49
CA ARG A 455 -26.73 12.66 -16.90
C ARG A 455 -26.58 11.32 -16.15
N LEU A 456 -26.36 10.25 -16.91
CA LEU A 456 -26.04 8.90 -16.43
C LEU A 456 -24.57 8.57 -16.71
N ASP A 457 -23.82 8.18 -15.68
CA ASP A 457 -22.48 7.64 -15.83
C ASP A 457 -22.57 6.10 -15.88
N ALA A 458 -22.09 5.49 -16.98
CA ALA A 458 -22.01 4.04 -17.13
C ALA A 458 -20.66 3.48 -16.65
N THR A 459 -20.70 2.26 -16.15
CA THR A 459 -19.54 1.42 -15.87
C THR A 459 -19.77 0.06 -16.51
N TYR A 460 -18.81 -0.36 -17.34
CA TYR A 460 -18.82 -1.65 -18.03
C TYR A 460 -17.78 -2.57 -17.38
N PHE A 461 -18.17 -3.81 -17.15
CA PHE A 461 -17.32 -4.83 -16.52
C PHE A 461 -17.02 -5.90 -17.56
N ARG A 462 -15.74 -6.25 -17.73
CA ARG A 462 -15.34 -7.36 -18.62
C ARG A 462 -15.50 -8.67 -17.86
N GLY A 463 -16.30 -9.60 -18.39
CA GLY A 463 -16.57 -10.88 -17.73
C GLY A 463 -15.54 -11.95 -18.13
N PHE A 464 -14.88 -12.57 -17.16
CA PHE A 464 -14.07 -13.79 -17.35
C PHE A 464 -12.98 -13.71 -18.44
N LEU A 465 -12.46 -12.51 -18.70
CA LEU A 465 -11.53 -12.21 -19.81
C LEU A 465 -12.07 -12.41 -21.24
N PHE A 466 -13.38 -12.54 -21.43
CA PHE A 466 -13.97 -12.66 -22.76
C PHE A 466 -14.32 -11.29 -23.37
N ARG A 467 -14.24 -11.19 -24.70
CA ARG A 467 -14.60 -9.99 -25.47
C ARG A 467 -16.12 -9.70 -25.43
N ASP A 468 -16.92 -10.74 -25.63
CA ASP A 468 -18.34 -10.60 -25.95
C ASP A 468 -19.26 -10.62 -24.73
N ILE A 469 -18.71 -10.82 -23.54
CA ILE A 469 -19.47 -10.88 -22.29
C ILE A 469 -19.05 -9.76 -21.36
N GLY A 470 -20.03 -9.11 -20.76
CA GLY A 470 -19.77 -8.14 -19.72
C GLY A 470 -21.02 -7.78 -18.94
N ASP A 471 -20.81 -7.23 -17.75
CA ASP A 471 -21.90 -6.65 -16.96
C ASP A 471 -21.95 -5.14 -17.13
N TYR A 472 -23.03 -4.57 -16.64
CA TYR A 472 -23.35 -3.16 -16.80
C TYR A 472 -23.86 -2.55 -15.50
N GLN A 473 -23.42 -1.33 -15.22
CA GLN A 473 -24.01 -0.48 -14.19
C GLN A 473 -24.15 0.94 -14.71
N ALA A 474 -25.33 1.53 -14.54
CA ALA A 474 -25.59 2.95 -14.74
C ALA A 474 -25.87 3.61 -13.41
N LYS A 475 -25.33 4.81 -13.17
CA LYS A 475 -25.65 5.63 -12.00
C LYS A 475 -25.88 7.07 -12.43
N ALA A 476 -26.86 7.72 -11.82
CA ALA A 476 -27.09 9.14 -12.03
C ALA A 476 -25.90 9.94 -11.50
N LYS A 477 -25.54 11.00 -12.23
CA LYS A 477 -24.45 11.89 -11.87
C LYS A 477 -24.99 13.06 -11.05
N ALA A 478 -24.48 13.23 -9.83
CA ALA A 478 -24.75 14.42 -9.04
C ALA A 478 -23.99 15.64 -9.62
N ALA A 479 -24.72 16.71 -9.95
CA ALA A 479 -24.15 18.01 -10.30
C ALA A 479 -23.99 18.88 -9.03
N ARG A 480 -23.23 19.98 -9.10
CA ARG A 480 -23.07 20.88 -7.94
C ARG A 480 -24.43 21.41 -7.51
N GLY A 481 -24.90 20.97 -6.35
CA GLY A 481 -26.18 21.40 -5.76
C GLY A 481 -27.42 20.61 -6.23
N MET A 482 -27.28 19.66 -7.16
CA MET A 482 -28.42 18.88 -7.68
C MET A 482 -28.09 17.38 -7.65
N ASN A 483 -28.79 16.62 -6.80
CA ASN A 483 -28.75 15.16 -6.80
C ASN A 483 -30.14 14.62 -7.15
N PRO A 484 -30.28 13.81 -8.21
CA PRO A 484 -31.56 13.20 -8.58
C PRO A 484 -32.18 12.29 -7.51
N GLY A 485 -31.37 11.77 -6.58
CA GLY A 485 -31.82 11.01 -5.42
C GLY A 485 -32.32 11.85 -4.24
N HIS A 486 -32.34 13.18 -4.34
CA HIS A 486 -32.83 14.07 -3.28
C HIS A 486 -34.37 14.15 -3.30
N PRO A 487 -35.07 14.08 -2.15
CA PRO A 487 -36.54 14.05 -2.10
C PRO A 487 -37.21 15.32 -2.64
N GLU A 488 -36.53 16.47 -2.53
CA GLU A 488 -37.00 17.77 -3.00
C GLU A 488 -36.67 18.06 -4.48
N GLN A 489 -36.00 17.14 -5.18
CA GLN A 489 -35.67 17.35 -6.58
C GLN A 489 -36.95 17.37 -7.45
N SER A 490 -37.04 18.37 -8.33
CA SER A 490 -38.20 18.61 -9.20
C SER A 490 -38.06 18.04 -10.61
N LEU A 491 -36.89 17.49 -10.97
CA LEU A 491 -36.65 16.86 -12.27
C LEU A 491 -36.66 15.33 -12.13
N PRO A 492 -37.44 14.60 -12.96
CA PRO A 492 -37.39 13.15 -12.97
C PRO A 492 -35.98 12.69 -13.35
N ALA A 493 -35.58 11.48 -12.96
CA ALA A 493 -34.27 10.92 -13.31
C ALA A 493 -34.23 9.40 -13.10
N ILE A 494 -33.31 8.77 -13.83
CA ILE A 494 -32.92 7.37 -13.60
C ILE A 494 -31.83 7.37 -12.54
N ILE A 495 -32.05 6.70 -11.41
CA ILE A 495 -31.13 6.73 -10.26
C ILE A 495 -29.96 5.78 -10.44
N ARG A 496 -30.25 4.50 -10.67
CA ARG A 496 -29.26 3.45 -10.76
C ARG A 496 -29.85 2.22 -11.42
N GLY A 497 -29.17 1.69 -12.43
CA GLY A 497 -29.50 0.42 -13.08
C GLY A 497 -28.32 -0.53 -13.06
N LYS A 498 -28.57 -1.83 -12.99
CA LYS A 498 -27.55 -2.88 -13.10
C LYS A 498 -28.04 -4.00 -14.02
N ALA A 499 -27.12 -4.61 -14.75
CA ALA A 499 -27.32 -5.87 -15.42
C ALA A 499 -26.12 -6.76 -15.14
N TYR A 500 -26.34 -7.97 -14.65
CA TYR A 500 -25.25 -8.89 -14.33
C TYR A 500 -25.62 -10.37 -14.50
N ASN A 501 -24.60 -11.21 -14.66
CA ASN A 501 -24.74 -12.67 -14.78
C ASN A 501 -24.92 -13.32 -13.40
N CYS A 502 -25.80 -14.33 -13.28
CA CYS A 502 -26.08 -15.00 -12.00
C CYS A 502 -25.06 -16.10 -11.63
N ASN A 503 -24.14 -16.47 -12.54
CA ASN A 503 -23.12 -17.49 -12.29
C ASN A 503 -21.95 -17.02 -11.40
N LYS A 504 -21.87 -15.72 -11.10
CA LYS A 504 -20.83 -15.12 -10.24
C LYS A 504 -20.71 -15.71 -8.84
N GLU A 505 -21.81 -16.23 -8.29
CA GLU A 505 -21.83 -16.87 -6.97
C GLU A 505 -21.01 -18.17 -6.91
N GLN A 506 -20.61 -18.75 -8.05
CA GLN A 506 -19.82 -19.97 -8.05
C GLN A 506 -18.41 -19.79 -7.46
N ALA A 507 -17.79 -18.64 -7.72
CA ALA A 507 -16.45 -18.28 -7.25
C ALA A 507 -16.48 -17.23 -6.12
N SER A 508 -17.68 -16.87 -5.64
CA SER A 508 -17.86 -15.94 -4.54
C SER A 508 -17.44 -16.56 -3.20
N VAL A 509 -17.14 -15.70 -2.25
CA VAL A 509 -16.69 -16.06 -0.91
C VAL A 509 -17.55 -15.35 0.12
N ILE A 510 -17.64 -15.92 1.32
CA ILE A 510 -18.57 -15.49 2.39
C ILE A 510 -18.43 -13.99 2.76
N PHE A 511 -17.27 -13.38 2.51
CA PHE A 511 -17.02 -11.98 2.79
C PHE A 511 -17.01 -11.18 1.50
N SER A 512 -17.89 -10.18 1.39
CA SER A 512 -17.98 -9.27 0.25
C SER A 512 -16.69 -8.52 -0.09
N ASN A 513 -15.77 -8.39 0.87
CA ASN A 513 -14.47 -7.72 0.71
C ASN A 513 -13.33 -8.68 0.39
N TYR A 514 -13.63 -9.96 0.20
CA TYR A 514 -12.65 -10.98 -0.19
C TYR A 514 -13.05 -11.49 -1.57
N GLN A 515 -12.08 -11.71 -2.43
CA GLN A 515 -12.25 -12.37 -3.72
C GLN A 515 -11.08 -13.34 -3.91
N LEU A 516 -11.32 -14.41 -4.68
CA LEU A 516 -10.29 -15.41 -4.94
C LEU A 516 -9.09 -14.76 -5.63
N PHE A 517 -7.90 -15.03 -5.10
CA PHE A 517 -6.62 -14.54 -5.62
C PHE A 517 -6.43 -13.01 -5.68
N GLN A 518 -7.33 -12.20 -5.09
CA GLN A 518 -7.24 -10.73 -5.16
C GLN A 518 -6.24 -10.12 -4.16
N SER A 519 -5.63 -10.93 -3.27
CA SER A 519 -4.67 -10.43 -2.27
C SER A 519 -3.42 -9.85 -2.95
N GLY A 520 -3.15 -8.56 -2.71
CA GLY A 520 -1.97 -7.86 -3.22
C GLY A 520 -0.62 -8.38 -2.69
N PHE A 521 -0.65 -9.36 -1.77
CA PHE A 521 0.54 -10.04 -1.27
C PHE A 521 0.89 -11.32 -2.05
N LEU A 522 -0.02 -11.89 -2.85
CA LEU A 522 0.25 -13.14 -3.58
C LEU A 522 1.44 -13.06 -4.54
N PRO A 523 1.66 -11.96 -5.30
CA PRO A 523 2.83 -11.84 -6.18
C PRO A 523 4.18 -11.96 -5.44
N LEU A 524 4.23 -11.64 -4.14
CA LEU A 524 5.44 -11.80 -3.32
C LEU A 524 5.86 -13.26 -3.18
N LEU A 525 5.00 -14.23 -3.52
CA LEU A 525 5.41 -15.62 -3.59
C LEU A 525 6.45 -15.88 -4.69
N ALA A 526 6.71 -14.95 -5.59
CA ALA A 526 7.85 -15.05 -6.52
C ALA A 526 9.19 -14.64 -5.87
N LEU A 527 9.18 -14.11 -4.63
CA LEU A 527 10.38 -13.70 -3.89
C LEU A 527 10.70 -14.70 -2.77
N ASN A 528 11.99 -14.86 -2.45
CA ASN A 528 12.39 -15.67 -1.30
C ASN A 528 12.07 -14.96 0.03
N GLU A 529 12.09 -15.70 1.14
CA GLU A 529 11.77 -15.18 2.48
C GLU A 529 12.68 -14.01 2.90
N GLY A 530 13.94 -14.00 2.46
CA GLY A 530 14.90 -12.93 2.73
C GLY A 530 14.51 -11.61 2.06
N MET A 531 14.19 -11.66 0.76
CA MET A 531 13.76 -10.49 -0.02
C MET A 531 12.44 -9.91 0.49
N ILE A 532 11.49 -10.75 0.91
CA ILE A 532 10.23 -10.30 1.51
C ILE A 532 10.49 -9.54 2.81
N LYS A 533 11.37 -10.07 3.67
CA LYS A 533 11.77 -9.41 4.92
C LYS A 533 12.48 -8.09 4.66
N ASP A 534 13.40 -8.05 3.71
CA ASP A 534 14.15 -6.84 3.36
C ASP A 534 13.25 -5.75 2.76
N LEU A 535 12.31 -6.12 1.89
CA LEU A 535 11.31 -5.19 1.35
C LEU A 535 10.41 -4.62 2.45
N SER A 536 10.04 -5.47 3.42
CA SER A 536 9.23 -5.05 4.56
C SER A 536 9.98 -4.12 5.51
N SER A 537 11.28 -4.34 5.76
CA SER A 537 12.10 -3.53 6.67
C SER A 537 12.44 -2.16 6.09
N THR A 538 12.72 -2.08 4.79
CA THR A 538 13.04 -0.83 4.08
C THR A 538 11.92 0.21 4.20
N ASN A 539 10.66 -0.23 4.36
CA ASN A 539 9.50 0.67 4.52
C ASN A 539 9.09 0.95 5.97
N GLN A 540 9.66 0.25 6.96
CA GLN A 540 9.36 0.47 8.39
C GLN A 540 9.99 1.76 8.93
N GLY A 541 11.05 2.28 8.29
CA GLY A 541 11.68 3.55 8.67
C GLY A 541 10.74 4.77 8.65
N ASN A 542 9.63 4.68 7.91
CA ASN A 542 8.64 5.75 7.74
C ASN A 542 7.28 5.48 8.43
N GLN A 543 7.12 4.37 9.16
CA GLN A 543 5.83 4.01 9.77
C GLN A 543 5.98 3.62 11.24
N GLU A 544 5.28 4.36 12.12
CA GLU A 544 5.28 4.13 13.58
C GLU A 544 4.40 2.96 14.04
N ALA A 545 3.84 2.15 13.12
CA ALA A 545 2.95 1.05 13.46
C ALA A 545 3.64 -0.32 13.23
N PRO A 546 3.61 -1.25 14.21
CA PRO A 546 4.11 -2.60 14.02
C PRO A 546 3.21 -3.34 13.03
N MET A 547 3.68 -3.55 11.80
CA MET A 547 3.06 -4.51 10.89
C MET A 547 3.31 -5.93 11.42
N THR A 548 2.26 -6.76 11.41
CA THR A 548 2.38 -8.21 11.57
C THR A 548 3.45 -8.72 10.60
N GLN A 549 4.43 -9.48 11.11
CA GLN A 549 5.53 -10.01 10.29
C GLN A 549 4.96 -10.82 9.12
N LEU A 550 5.09 -10.28 7.92
CA LEU A 550 4.70 -10.94 6.68
C LEU A 550 5.66 -12.11 6.44
N SER A 551 5.14 -13.35 6.38
CA SER A 551 5.95 -14.53 6.07
C SER A 551 5.49 -15.17 4.77
N ARG A 552 6.43 -15.71 4.00
CA ARG A 552 6.16 -16.46 2.76
C ARG A 552 5.19 -17.61 3.03
N GLU A 553 5.37 -18.32 4.13
CA GLU A 553 4.52 -19.45 4.53
C GLU A 553 3.05 -19.04 4.71
N SER A 554 2.79 -17.86 5.29
CA SER A 554 1.43 -17.34 5.46
C SER A 554 0.77 -17.03 4.12
N ILE A 555 1.52 -16.42 3.20
CA ILE A 555 1.04 -16.10 1.85
C ILE A 555 0.78 -17.39 1.06
N LEU A 556 1.66 -18.39 1.18
CA LEU A 556 1.51 -19.69 0.51
C LEU A 556 0.27 -20.45 1.02
N LYS A 557 -0.04 -20.36 2.32
CA LYS A 557 -1.29 -20.89 2.87
C LYS A 557 -2.51 -20.23 2.26
N ALA A 558 -2.48 -18.92 2.04
CA ALA A 558 -3.56 -18.20 1.37
C ALA A 558 -3.69 -18.62 -0.11
N TRP A 559 -2.57 -18.75 -0.83
CA TRP A 559 -2.53 -19.29 -2.19
C TRP A 559 -3.20 -20.68 -2.28
N ASN A 560 -2.77 -21.63 -1.45
CA ASN A 560 -3.33 -22.98 -1.39
C ASN A 560 -4.80 -23.01 -0.94
N ALA A 561 -5.26 -22.05 -0.13
CA ALA A 561 -6.67 -21.94 0.23
C ALA A 561 -7.53 -21.54 -0.97
N ASN A 562 -7.05 -20.60 -1.80
CA ASN A 562 -7.74 -20.21 -3.04
C ASN A 562 -7.79 -21.37 -4.05
N LYS A 563 -6.69 -22.10 -4.26
CA LYS A 563 -6.68 -23.30 -5.14
C LYS A 563 -7.66 -24.38 -4.68
N ARG A 564 -7.70 -24.69 -3.38
CA ARG A 564 -8.68 -25.64 -2.83
C ARG A 564 -10.12 -25.20 -3.01
N HIS A 565 -10.39 -23.90 -2.96
CA HIS A 565 -11.71 -23.36 -3.27
C HIS A 565 -12.07 -23.64 -4.74
N LEU A 566 -11.18 -23.29 -5.69
CA LEU A 566 -11.40 -23.59 -7.11
C LEU A 566 -11.59 -25.09 -7.39
N LYS A 567 -10.80 -25.95 -6.73
CA LYS A 567 -10.97 -27.41 -6.82
C LYS A 567 -12.38 -27.84 -6.40
N ALA A 568 -12.85 -27.34 -5.26
CA ALA A 568 -14.17 -27.68 -4.76
C ALA A 568 -15.31 -27.20 -5.68
N VAL A 569 -15.12 -26.09 -6.39
CA VAL A 569 -16.10 -25.54 -7.34
C VAL A 569 -16.07 -26.30 -8.67
N SER A 570 -14.89 -26.66 -9.16
CA SER A 570 -14.72 -27.40 -10.42
C SER A 570 -15.11 -28.88 -10.33
N ASP A 571 -14.91 -29.54 -9.18
CA ASP A 571 -15.27 -30.96 -8.96
C ASP A 571 -16.79 -31.20 -8.78
N LYS A 572 -17.64 -30.19 -8.98
CA LYS A 572 -19.10 -30.29 -8.78
C LYS A 572 -19.72 -31.25 -9.80
N LYS A 573 -20.30 -32.35 -9.31
CA LYS A 573 -20.99 -33.37 -10.13
C LYS A 573 -22.35 -32.94 -10.67
N SER A 574 -23.04 -31.98 -10.03
CA SER A 574 -24.30 -31.44 -10.53
C SER A 574 -24.11 -30.01 -11.00
N LEU A 575 -24.31 -29.79 -12.29
CA LEU A 575 -24.37 -28.46 -12.87
C LEU A 575 -25.78 -27.87 -12.70
N ALA A 576 -25.86 -26.55 -12.60
CA ALA A 576 -27.11 -25.80 -12.48
C ALA A 576 -27.32 -24.91 -13.70
N ASN A 577 -28.58 -24.51 -13.93
CA ASN A 577 -28.89 -23.43 -14.86
C ASN A 577 -28.52 -22.10 -14.21
N TYR A 578 -27.88 -21.21 -14.97
CA TYR A 578 -27.58 -19.86 -14.52
C TYR A 578 -28.25 -18.84 -15.43
N GLY A 579 -29.07 -17.99 -14.83
CA GLY A 579 -29.76 -16.92 -15.53
C GLY A 579 -28.95 -15.63 -15.62
N ILE A 580 -29.62 -14.61 -16.14
CA ILE A 580 -29.19 -13.22 -16.14
C ILE A 580 -30.16 -12.38 -15.34
N ARG A 581 -29.67 -11.26 -14.80
CA ARG A 581 -30.47 -10.36 -13.98
C ARG A 581 -30.29 -8.92 -14.39
N LYS A 582 -31.39 -8.15 -14.36
CA LYS A 582 -31.36 -6.69 -14.30
C LYS A 582 -32.13 -6.19 -13.09
N GLU A 583 -31.73 -5.04 -12.59
CA GLU A 583 -32.43 -4.32 -11.52
C GLU A 583 -32.24 -2.81 -11.66
N MET A 584 -33.24 -2.06 -11.21
CA MET A 584 -33.28 -0.60 -11.28
C MET A 584 -33.89 -0.03 -10.00
N THR A 585 -33.30 1.06 -9.50
CA THR A 585 -33.79 1.79 -8.32
C THR A 585 -34.87 2.80 -8.73
N PHE A 586 -36.05 2.70 -8.11
CA PHE A 586 -37.20 3.56 -8.33
C PHE A 586 -37.63 4.27 -7.05
N ARG A 587 -38.26 5.45 -7.18
CA ARG A 587 -38.97 6.10 -6.07
C ARG A 587 -40.25 5.35 -5.77
N LEU A 588 -40.50 5.12 -4.48
CA LEU A 588 -41.66 4.32 -4.06
C LEU A 588 -42.99 5.05 -4.33
N ASP A 589 -43.07 6.36 -4.10
CA ASP A 589 -44.28 7.16 -4.33
C ASP A 589 -44.80 7.05 -5.78
N THR A 590 -43.88 7.09 -6.74
CA THR A 590 -44.18 6.97 -8.17
C THR A 590 -44.65 5.57 -8.51
N ILE A 591 -43.98 4.53 -8.01
CA ILE A 591 -44.39 3.13 -8.25
C ILE A 591 -45.77 2.84 -7.66
N LEU A 592 -46.05 3.28 -6.44
CA LEU A 592 -47.37 3.10 -5.82
C LEU A 592 -48.47 3.85 -6.59
N THR A 593 -48.18 5.05 -7.09
CA THR A 593 -49.13 5.83 -7.93
C THR A 593 -49.41 5.11 -9.25
N MET A 594 -48.38 4.58 -9.91
CA MET A 594 -48.55 3.79 -11.13
C MET A 594 -49.36 2.51 -10.86
N TRP A 595 -49.11 1.86 -9.73
CA TRP A 595 -49.79 0.63 -9.35
C TRP A 595 -51.28 0.84 -9.07
N ALA A 596 -51.64 1.84 -8.24
CA ALA A 596 -53.03 2.19 -7.98
C ALA A 596 -53.77 2.66 -9.25
N GLY A 597 -53.05 3.25 -10.21
CA GLY A 597 -53.57 3.57 -11.55
C GLY A 597 -53.77 2.36 -12.47
N GLY A 598 -53.50 1.13 -12.01
CA GLY A 598 -53.67 -0.11 -12.76
C GLY A 598 -52.54 -0.43 -13.76
N TYR A 599 -51.44 0.34 -13.76
CA TYR A 599 -50.38 0.19 -14.77
C TYR A 599 -49.76 -1.21 -14.77
N PHE A 600 -49.59 -1.84 -13.61
CA PHE A 600 -48.94 -3.15 -13.52
C PHE A 600 -49.85 -4.34 -13.84
N ASN A 601 -51.13 -4.08 -14.17
CA ASN A 601 -52.05 -5.11 -14.63
C ASN A 601 -51.55 -5.73 -15.97
N PRO A 602 -51.22 -7.04 -15.99
CA PRO A 602 -50.71 -7.72 -17.17
C PRO A 602 -51.63 -7.65 -18.39
N SER A 603 -52.95 -7.51 -18.18
CA SER A 603 -53.94 -7.43 -19.26
C SER A 603 -53.86 -6.11 -20.02
N GLN A 604 -53.45 -5.03 -19.37
CA GLN A 604 -53.31 -3.70 -19.98
C GLN A 604 -51.87 -3.45 -20.44
N ASN A 605 -50.89 -3.89 -19.65
CA ASN A 605 -49.47 -3.71 -19.93
C ASN A 605 -48.76 -5.08 -19.93
N PRO A 606 -48.71 -5.77 -21.08
CA PRO A 606 -48.18 -7.13 -21.15
C PRO A 606 -46.67 -7.21 -20.85
N HIS A 607 -45.90 -6.12 -21.01
CA HIS A 607 -44.45 -6.10 -20.78
C HIS A 607 -44.04 -6.24 -19.30
N VAL A 608 -44.97 -6.05 -18.36
CA VAL A 608 -44.78 -6.30 -16.91
C VAL A 608 -45.47 -7.60 -16.43
N GLY A 609 -46.11 -8.32 -17.35
CA GLY A 609 -46.78 -9.59 -17.11
C GLY A 609 -45.83 -10.80 -17.09
N GLN A 610 -46.44 -11.98 -17.14
CA GLN A 610 -45.71 -13.25 -17.23
C GLN A 610 -45.06 -13.34 -18.60
N LEU A 611 -43.73 -13.45 -18.62
CA LEU A 611 -42.96 -13.59 -19.84
C LEU A 611 -42.32 -14.97 -19.87
N SER A 612 -42.78 -15.79 -20.81
CA SER A 612 -42.13 -17.01 -21.23
C SER A 612 -42.12 -17.03 -22.75
N TRP A 613 -40.93 -17.19 -23.34
CA TRP A 613 -40.75 -17.18 -24.78
C TRP A 613 -39.69 -18.20 -25.16
N ASN A 614 -39.72 -18.61 -26.42
CA ASN A 614 -38.80 -19.61 -26.92
C ASN A 614 -37.78 -18.96 -27.84
N VAL A 615 -36.50 -19.05 -27.47
CA VAL A 615 -35.38 -18.50 -28.24
C VAL A 615 -34.93 -19.53 -29.27
N SER A 616 -34.99 -19.18 -30.55
CA SER A 616 -34.40 -19.99 -31.60
C SER A 616 -32.87 -19.94 -31.51
N LEU A 617 -32.23 -21.10 -31.63
CA LEU A 617 -30.77 -21.23 -31.64
C LEU A 617 -30.21 -21.28 -33.07
N THR A 618 -31.08 -21.16 -34.09
CA THR A 618 -30.69 -21.14 -35.50
C THR A 618 -30.03 -19.80 -35.89
N PRO A 619 -29.05 -19.80 -36.82
CA PRO A 619 -28.37 -18.58 -37.28
C PRO A 619 -29.32 -17.54 -37.90
N ASP A 620 -30.41 -17.98 -38.52
CA ASP A 620 -31.37 -17.14 -39.27
C ASP A 620 -32.47 -16.51 -38.38
N ALA A 621 -32.26 -16.46 -37.06
CA ALA A 621 -33.25 -15.88 -36.15
C ALA A 621 -33.43 -14.38 -36.43
N THR A 622 -34.66 -13.97 -36.74
CA THR A 622 -35.02 -12.57 -37.01
C THR A 622 -35.01 -11.68 -35.76
N GLU A 623 -35.08 -12.28 -34.56
CA GLU A 623 -35.14 -11.58 -33.28
C GLU A 623 -33.78 -11.56 -32.56
N HIS A 624 -33.37 -10.37 -32.14
CA HIS A 624 -32.11 -10.20 -31.41
C HIS A 624 -32.32 -10.19 -29.89
N TYR A 625 -31.70 -11.16 -29.22
CA TYR A 625 -31.65 -11.23 -27.76
C TYR A 625 -30.34 -10.67 -27.19
N PRO A 626 -30.38 -9.86 -26.10
CA PRO A 626 -29.21 -9.21 -25.50
C PRO A 626 -28.28 -10.14 -24.70
N PHE A 627 -28.46 -11.45 -24.80
CA PHE A 627 -27.67 -12.45 -24.09
C PHE A 627 -27.32 -13.63 -25.00
N TRP A 628 -26.27 -14.35 -24.63
CA TRP A 628 -25.89 -15.64 -25.19
C TRP A 628 -26.53 -16.77 -24.38
N ILE A 629 -26.87 -17.87 -25.05
CA ILE A 629 -27.25 -19.15 -24.45
C ILE A 629 -26.13 -20.14 -24.74
N VAL A 630 -25.51 -20.68 -23.70
CA VAL A 630 -24.36 -21.59 -23.82
C VAL A 630 -24.45 -22.71 -22.79
N SER A 631 -23.81 -23.84 -23.06
CA SER A 631 -23.73 -24.95 -22.11
C SER A 631 -23.00 -24.50 -20.84
N THR A 632 -23.59 -24.77 -19.67
CA THR A 632 -22.94 -24.51 -18.38
C THR A 632 -21.63 -25.30 -18.24
N GLU A 633 -21.57 -26.50 -18.83
CA GLU A 633 -20.37 -27.33 -18.82
C GLU A 633 -19.22 -26.67 -19.59
N ASP A 634 -19.49 -26.23 -20.82
CA ASP A 634 -18.48 -25.65 -21.71
C ASP A 634 -17.94 -24.31 -21.15
N VAL A 635 -18.82 -23.45 -20.61
CA VAL A 635 -18.39 -22.18 -19.98
C VAL A 635 -17.52 -22.43 -18.76
N ASN A 636 -17.95 -23.33 -17.86
CA ASN A 636 -17.18 -23.66 -16.67
C ASN A 636 -15.82 -24.28 -17.04
N SER A 637 -15.82 -25.19 -18.02
CA SER A 637 -14.62 -25.84 -18.55
C SER A 637 -13.62 -24.79 -19.03
N LEU A 638 -14.06 -23.81 -19.83
CA LEU A 638 -13.17 -22.76 -20.32
C LEU A 638 -12.69 -21.80 -19.21
N ILE A 639 -13.58 -21.37 -18.29
CA ILE A 639 -13.22 -20.51 -17.15
C ILE A 639 -12.15 -21.17 -16.27
N PHE A 640 -12.34 -22.45 -15.90
CA PHE A 640 -11.36 -23.17 -15.10
C PHE A 640 -10.07 -23.45 -15.86
N THR A 641 -10.16 -23.72 -17.17
CA THR A 641 -8.97 -23.88 -18.01
C THR A 641 -8.16 -22.58 -18.09
N GLN A 642 -8.81 -21.42 -18.20
CA GLN A 642 -8.16 -20.11 -18.14
C GLN A 642 -7.54 -19.84 -16.76
N ALA A 643 -8.20 -20.24 -15.66
CA ALA A 643 -7.60 -20.15 -14.34
C ALA A 643 -6.33 -21.02 -14.24
N ALA A 644 -6.39 -22.26 -14.74
CA ALA A 644 -5.24 -23.18 -14.78
C ALA A 644 -4.09 -22.63 -15.63
N ARG A 645 -4.40 -22.00 -16.77
CA ARG A 645 -3.45 -21.31 -17.67
C ARG A 645 -2.49 -20.37 -16.93
N PHE A 646 -2.97 -19.69 -15.88
CA PHE A 646 -2.16 -18.78 -15.07
C PHE A 646 -1.64 -19.41 -13.76
N ILE A 647 -2.37 -20.36 -13.18
CA ILE A 647 -1.94 -21.07 -11.97
C ILE A 647 -0.69 -21.92 -12.23
N VAL A 648 -0.57 -22.59 -13.39
CA VAL A 648 0.58 -23.44 -13.72
C VAL A 648 1.90 -22.65 -13.73
N PRO A 649 2.03 -21.54 -14.49
CA PRO A 649 3.21 -20.68 -14.40
C PRO A 649 3.45 -20.10 -13.00
N LEU A 650 2.40 -19.68 -12.29
CA LEU A 650 2.53 -19.13 -10.93
C LEU A 650 3.07 -20.17 -9.93
N ASP A 651 2.58 -21.40 -9.96
CA ASP A 651 3.08 -22.49 -9.12
C ASP A 651 4.57 -22.76 -9.38
N HIS A 652 5.01 -22.69 -10.65
CA HIS A 652 6.43 -22.78 -11.00
C HIS A 652 7.25 -21.64 -10.40
N LEU A 653 6.85 -20.38 -10.67
CA LEU A 653 7.57 -19.19 -10.16
C LEU A 653 7.65 -19.21 -8.63
N PHE A 654 6.58 -19.67 -7.96
CA PHE A 654 6.54 -19.78 -6.51
C PHE A 654 7.42 -20.93 -6.00
N ARG A 655 7.51 -22.05 -6.72
CA ARG A 655 8.43 -23.14 -6.35
C ARG A 655 9.89 -22.71 -6.51
N GLN A 656 10.26 -22.05 -7.62
CA GLN A 656 11.62 -21.57 -7.87
C GLN A 656 12.12 -20.62 -6.78
N ALA A 657 11.25 -19.72 -6.31
CA ALA A 657 11.58 -18.80 -5.22
C ALA A 657 11.83 -19.50 -3.88
N SER A 658 11.22 -20.69 -3.66
CA SER A 658 11.45 -21.50 -2.46
C SER A 658 12.74 -22.32 -2.54
N LEU A 659 13.16 -22.75 -3.75
CA LEU A 659 14.39 -23.50 -3.99
C LEU A 659 15.64 -22.61 -4.02
N SER A 660 15.47 -21.32 -4.33
CA SER A 660 16.55 -20.34 -4.32
C SER A 660 17.03 -20.07 -2.89
N ALA A 661 18.00 -20.87 -2.43
CA ALA A 661 18.59 -20.76 -1.11
C ALA A 661 19.24 -19.38 -0.90
N ALA A 662 18.76 -18.64 0.11
CA ALA A 662 19.38 -17.49 0.78
C ALA A 662 19.89 -16.28 -0.05
N HIS A 663 19.85 -16.30 -1.38
CA HIS A 663 20.52 -15.33 -2.25
C HIS A 663 19.52 -14.48 -3.06
N SER A 664 19.79 -13.17 -3.22
CA SER A 664 19.00 -12.30 -4.09
C SER A 664 19.38 -12.56 -5.54
N SER A 665 18.47 -13.15 -6.32
CA SER A 665 18.65 -13.35 -7.76
C SER A 665 17.85 -12.30 -8.53
N PRO A 666 18.43 -11.62 -9.54
CA PRO A 666 17.70 -10.73 -10.45
C PRO A 666 16.46 -11.40 -11.06
N TYR A 667 16.55 -12.71 -11.33
CA TYR A 667 15.46 -13.51 -11.86
C TYR A 667 14.21 -13.51 -10.96
N LEU A 668 14.37 -13.47 -9.63
CA LEU A 668 13.22 -13.41 -8.71
C LEU A 668 12.46 -12.07 -8.81
N ILE A 669 13.15 -10.98 -9.17
CA ILE A 669 12.50 -9.69 -9.45
C ILE A 669 11.69 -9.77 -10.75
N LEU A 670 12.26 -10.36 -11.80
CA LEU A 670 11.54 -10.58 -13.07
C LEU A 670 10.32 -11.49 -12.88
N ALA A 671 10.48 -12.56 -12.09
CA ALA A 671 9.41 -13.46 -11.69
C ALA A 671 8.33 -12.74 -10.88
N PHE A 672 8.69 -11.75 -10.06
CA PHE A 672 7.73 -10.93 -9.31
C PHE A 672 6.86 -10.05 -10.22
N TYR A 673 7.42 -9.38 -11.22
CA TYR A 673 6.60 -8.63 -12.17
C TYR A 673 5.71 -9.55 -13.02
N THR A 674 6.23 -10.71 -13.39
CA THR A 674 5.45 -11.75 -14.10
C THR A 674 4.31 -12.28 -13.23
N SER A 675 4.56 -12.52 -11.94
CA SER A 675 3.53 -12.96 -11.01
C SER A 675 2.48 -11.88 -10.73
N GLN A 676 2.85 -10.60 -10.74
CA GLN A 676 1.88 -9.49 -10.68
C GLN A 676 0.91 -9.54 -11.86
N LEU A 677 1.42 -9.71 -13.09
CA LEU A 677 0.60 -9.84 -14.30
C LEU A 677 -0.34 -11.04 -14.18
N PHE A 678 0.19 -12.23 -13.91
CA PHE A 678 -0.58 -13.47 -13.90
C PHE A 678 -1.58 -13.54 -12.75
N CYS A 679 -1.24 -13.05 -11.55
CA CYS A 679 -2.22 -12.95 -10.46
C CYS A 679 -3.36 -12.01 -10.83
N ARG A 680 -3.09 -10.90 -11.52
CA ARG A 680 -4.14 -9.97 -11.92
C ARG A 680 -5.04 -10.55 -13.02
N LEU A 681 -4.46 -11.17 -14.04
CA LEU A 681 -5.21 -11.90 -15.07
C LEU A 681 -6.04 -13.06 -14.48
N LEU A 682 -5.50 -13.80 -13.50
CA LEU A 682 -6.22 -14.85 -12.79
C LEU A 682 -7.46 -14.32 -12.07
N THR A 683 -7.38 -13.15 -11.41
CA THR A 683 -8.57 -12.51 -10.83
C THR A 683 -9.63 -12.21 -11.90
N HIS A 684 -9.20 -11.64 -13.03
CA HIS A 684 -10.11 -11.35 -14.14
C HIS A 684 -10.71 -12.59 -14.82
N CYS A 685 -10.13 -13.78 -14.66
CA CYS A 685 -10.70 -15.04 -15.16
C CYS A 685 -11.93 -15.50 -14.36
N LEU A 686 -12.00 -15.12 -13.08
CA LEU A 686 -12.96 -15.68 -12.12
C LEU A 686 -14.05 -14.68 -11.74
N ASP A 687 -13.87 -13.41 -12.08
CA ASP A 687 -14.82 -12.35 -11.76
C ASP A 687 -15.00 -11.38 -12.95
N SER A 688 -16.03 -10.56 -12.86
CA SER A 688 -16.27 -9.46 -13.77
C SER A 688 -15.76 -8.17 -13.15
N GLU A 689 -14.55 -7.80 -13.55
CA GLU A 689 -13.83 -6.67 -12.97
C GLU A 689 -14.04 -5.41 -13.81
N GLN A 690 -14.12 -4.27 -13.10
CA GLN A 690 -14.09 -2.96 -13.74
C GLN A 690 -12.68 -2.71 -14.27
N GLN A 691 -12.56 -2.18 -15.48
CA GLN A 691 -11.27 -1.69 -15.95
C GLN A 691 -10.90 -0.41 -15.20
N PHE A 692 -9.93 -0.51 -14.31
CA PHE A 692 -9.39 0.64 -13.60
C PHE A 692 -8.17 1.21 -14.33
N PRO A 693 -7.89 2.52 -14.21
CA PRO A 693 -6.71 3.14 -14.83
C PRO A 693 -5.37 2.51 -14.41
N TYR A 694 -5.32 1.85 -13.25
CA TYR A 694 -4.13 1.13 -12.80
C TYR A 694 -3.93 -0.24 -13.48
N ASP A 695 -4.89 -0.74 -14.25
CA ASP A 695 -4.71 -1.95 -15.07
C ASP A 695 -4.39 -1.60 -16.54
N ASN A 696 -4.27 -0.30 -16.88
CA ASN A 696 -3.95 0.15 -18.25
C ASN A 696 -2.64 -0.44 -18.79
N TRP A 697 -1.67 -0.74 -17.92
CA TRP A 697 -0.40 -1.37 -18.31
C TRP A 697 -0.55 -2.79 -18.83
N ILE A 698 -1.67 -3.47 -18.52
CA ILE A 698 -2.02 -4.79 -19.06
C ILE A 698 -2.75 -4.63 -20.38
N TRP A 699 -3.76 -3.76 -20.41
CA TRP A 699 -4.72 -3.69 -21.51
C TRP A 699 -4.25 -2.84 -22.69
N ARG A 700 -3.67 -1.66 -22.41
CA ARG A 700 -3.29 -0.69 -23.44
C ARG A 700 -1.84 -0.87 -23.82
N SER A 701 -1.51 -0.68 -25.09
CA SER A 701 -0.12 -0.57 -25.56
C SER A 701 0.48 0.74 -25.08
N ARG A 702 -0.28 1.84 -25.15
CA ARG A 702 0.12 3.18 -24.71
C ARG A 702 -1.04 3.93 -24.07
N TRP A 703 -0.78 4.79 -23.08
CA TRP A 703 -1.76 5.76 -22.57
C TRP A 703 -1.10 7.02 -22.02
N THR A 704 -1.88 8.10 -21.93
CA THR A 704 -1.40 9.42 -21.47
C THR A 704 -1.91 9.77 -20.07
N VAL A 705 -1.11 10.53 -19.32
CA VAL A 705 -1.50 11.12 -18.04
C VAL A 705 -0.98 12.55 -17.90
N GLN A 706 -1.66 13.39 -17.10
CA GLN A 706 -1.20 14.75 -16.84
C GLN A 706 0.04 14.78 -15.93
N HIS A 707 1.04 15.57 -16.31
CA HIS A 707 2.22 15.81 -15.50
C HIS A 707 1.88 16.78 -14.34
N ARG A 708 1.78 16.25 -13.11
CA ARG A 708 1.33 17.03 -11.95
C ARG A 708 2.38 17.99 -11.37
N GLN A 709 3.65 17.87 -11.77
CA GLN A 709 4.77 18.64 -11.20
C GLN A 709 5.22 19.83 -12.06
N ALA A 710 4.73 19.97 -13.29
CA ALA A 710 5.00 21.14 -14.11
C ALA A 710 4.06 22.29 -13.73
N HIS A 711 4.55 23.21 -12.89
CA HIS A 711 3.76 24.36 -12.41
C HIS A 711 3.42 25.39 -13.51
N GLN A 712 3.91 25.25 -14.75
CA GLN A 712 3.78 26.30 -15.78
C GLN A 712 3.39 25.82 -17.20
N LYS A 713 3.35 24.52 -17.52
CA LYS A 713 2.86 23.97 -18.80
C LYS A 713 2.05 22.69 -18.59
N ARG A 714 0.93 22.53 -19.32
CA ARG A 714 0.13 21.29 -19.34
C ARG A 714 0.86 20.21 -20.18
N THR A 715 1.97 19.70 -19.69
CA THR A 715 2.65 18.58 -20.35
C THR A 715 1.98 17.25 -20.01
N LEU A 716 1.93 16.35 -20.99
CA LEU A 716 1.39 15.00 -20.85
C LEU A 716 2.55 14.00 -20.80
N LEU A 717 2.39 12.94 -20.01
CA LEU A 717 3.30 11.81 -19.98
C LEU A 717 2.67 10.64 -20.73
N VAL A 718 3.40 10.07 -21.68
CA VAL A 718 3.08 8.81 -22.34
C VAL A 718 3.69 7.66 -21.54
N ARG A 719 2.88 6.63 -21.31
CA ARG A 719 3.25 5.40 -20.61
C ARG A 719 3.00 4.21 -21.52
N GLN A 720 3.90 3.22 -21.45
CA GLN A 720 3.83 1.98 -22.22
C GLN A 720 3.22 0.86 -21.39
N GLY A 721 2.46 -0.01 -22.05
CA GLY A 721 1.81 -1.20 -21.51
C GLY A 721 1.87 -2.37 -22.50
N LEU A 722 1.25 -3.50 -22.12
CA LEU A 722 1.33 -4.76 -22.86
C LEU A 722 0.39 -4.86 -24.07
N GLY A 723 -0.68 -4.05 -24.12
CA GLY A 723 -1.61 -4.07 -25.26
C GLY A 723 -2.46 -5.34 -25.40
N LEU A 724 -2.78 -6.06 -24.32
CA LEU A 724 -3.56 -7.30 -24.40
C LEU A 724 -5.00 -7.11 -24.90
N GLU A 725 -5.50 -5.87 -24.94
CA GLU A 725 -6.83 -5.55 -25.46
C GLU A 725 -6.99 -5.86 -26.95
N THR A 726 -5.96 -5.59 -27.76
CA THR A 726 -5.98 -5.87 -29.21
C THR A 726 -6.13 -7.37 -29.44
N SER A 727 -5.34 -8.17 -28.73
CA SER A 727 -5.39 -9.63 -28.78
C SER A 727 -6.75 -10.19 -28.34
N ALA A 728 -7.30 -9.68 -27.23
CA ALA A 728 -8.63 -10.07 -26.77
C ALA A 728 -9.74 -9.70 -27.76
N SER A 729 -9.61 -8.57 -28.45
CA SER A 729 -10.59 -8.11 -29.45
C SER A 729 -10.59 -8.98 -30.71
N ILE A 730 -9.41 -9.41 -31.16
CA ILE A 730 -9.25 -10.26 -32.35
C ILE A 730 -9.69 -11.70 -32.08
N PHE A 731 -9.20 -12.31 -30.99
CA PHE A 731 -9.37 -13.76 -30.74
C PHE A 731 -10.51 -14.11 -29.77
N GLY A 732 -11.20 -13.11 -29.21
CA GLY A 732 -12.28 -13.30 -28.23
C GLY A 732 -11.81 -13.49 -26.78
N MET A 733 -10.50 -13.70 -26.56
CA MET A 733 -9.85 -13.82 -25.24
C MET A 733 -8.37 -13.38 -25.32
N PRO A 734 -7.72 -12.95 -24.23
CA PRO A 734 -6.37 -12.41 -24.29
C PRO A 734 -5.31 -13.49 -24.54
N TRP A 735 -4.39 -13.19 -25.45
CA TRP A 735 -3.14 -13.92 -25.69
C TRP A 735 -1.94 -13.00 -25.54
N ILE A 736 -0.93 -13.46 -24.82
CA ILE A 736 0.29 -12.68 -24.58
C ILE A 736 1.12 -12.73 -25.87
N PRO A 737 1.58 -11.59 -26.43
CA PRO A 737 2.44 -11.61 -27.60
C PRO A 737 3.71 -12.42 -27.35
N ARG A 738 4.18 -13.16 -28.36
CA ARG A 738 5.34 -14.06 -28.23
C ARG A 738 6.60 -13.35 -27.75
N ASP A 739 6.80 -12.10 -28.17
CA ASP A 739 7.99 -11.31 -27.84
C ASP A 739 7.92 -10.69 -26.43
N CYS A 740 6.78 -10.79 -25.74
CA CYS A 740 6.61 -10.24 -24.40
C CYS A 740 7.14 -11.16 -23.29
N ILE A 741 7.42 -12.43 -23.57
CA ILE A 741 7.90 -13.42 -22.59
C ILE A 741 9.23 -13.99 -23.08
N ASP A 742 10.22 -14.07 -22.20
CA ASP A 742 11.40 -14.89 -22.43
C ASP A 742 11.03 -16.37 -22.19
N TRP A 743 10.86 -17.13 -23.27
CA TRP A 743 10.49 -18.55 -23.20
C TRP A 743 11.64 -19.48 -22.79
N HIS A 744 12.83 -18.98 -22.52
CA HIS A 744 13.90 -19.76 -21.89
C HIS A 744 13.86 -19.63 -20.37
N ALA A 745 13.42 -18.47 -19.91
CA ALA A 745 13.47 -18.08 -18.51
C ALA A 745 12.08 -18.03 -17.86
N GLY A 746 10.97 -17.96 -18.60
CA GLY A 746 9.61 -17.96 -18.07
C GLY A 746 9.19 -16.69 -17.34
N HIS A 747 9.81 -15.56 -17.66
CA HIS A 747 9.40 -14.23 -17.18
C HIS A 747 9.14 -13.29 -18.36
N ILE A 748 8.51 -12.13 -18.09
CA ILE A 748 8.38 -11.06 -19.08
C ILE A 748 9.76 -10.73 -19.69
N ASP A 749 9.86 -10.65 -21.01
CA ASP A 749 11.11 -10.35 -21.73
C ASP A 749 11.67 -9.02 -21.19
N ILE A 750 12.98 -9.00 -20.91
CA ILE A 750 13.62 -7.87 -20.25
C ILE A 750 13.51 -6.57 -21.06
N ARG A 751 13.47 -6.64 -22.40
CA ARG A 751 13.26 -5.47 -23.27
C ARG A 751 11.88 -4.89 -23.05
N THR A 752 10.86 -5.76 -23.02
CA THR A 752 9.49 -5.37 -22.73
C THR A 752 9.39 -4.77 -21.32
N LEU A 753 9.88 -5.49 -20.30
CA LEU A 753 9.77 -5.07 -18.91
C LEU A 753 10.49 -3.74 -18.63
N SER A 754 11.63 -3.49 -19.27
CA SER A 754 12.38 -2.24 -19.13
C SER A 754 11.61 -0.99 -19.60
N GLN A 755 10.58 -1.17 -20.43
CA GLN A 755 9.77 -0.10 -20.99
C GLN A 755 8.38 0.01 -20.33
N LEU A 756 7.92 -1.02 -19.62
CA LEU A 756 6.58 -1.06 -19.02
C LEU A 756 6.44 -0.14 -17.79
N TYR A 757 5.38 0.66 -17.78
CA TYR A 757 4.98 1.42 -16.61
C TYR A 757 3.97 0.61 -15.79
N VAL A 758 4.32 0.15 -14.58
CA VAL A 758 3.43 -0.64 -13.70
C VAL A 758 2.94 0.25 -12.54
N PRO A 759 1.73 0.82 -12.63
CA PRO A 759 1.19 1.70 -11.59
C PRO A 759 0.94 0.96 -10.28
N ARG A 760 0.93 1.71 -9.18
CA ARG A 760 0.49 1.18 -7.89
C ARG A 760 -1.00 0.82 -7.93
N THR A 761 -1.35 -0.39 -7.52
CA THR A 761 -2.75 -0.74 -7.27
C THR A 761 -3.16 -0.39 -5.82
N PRO A 762 -4.41 0.03 -5.55
CA PRO A 762 -4.87 0.32 -4.19
C PRO A 762 -4.79 -0.89 -3.24
N ILE A 763 -4.78 -2.10 -3.80
CA ILE A 763 -4.78 -3.39 -3.10
C ILE A 763 -3.35 -3.81 -2.71
N GLN A 764 -2.32 -3.29 -3.40
CA GLN A 764 -0.92 -3.53 -3.08
C GLN A 764 -0.50 -2.79 -1.81
N ALA A 765 0.28 -3.47 -0.97
CA ALA A 765 0.94 -2.84 0.15
C ALA A 765 1.90 -1.76 -0.36
N ARG A 766 2.06 -0.67 0.40
CA ARG A 766 2.91 0.46 -0.02
C ARG A 766 4.33 0.03 -0.37
N PHE A 767 4.87 -0.97 0.34
CA PHE A 767 6.22 -1.47 0.12
C PHE A 767 6.39 -2.30 -1.16
N THR A 768 5.30 -2.76 -1.78
CA THR A 768 5.34 -3.51 -3.05
C THR A 768 5.12 -2.63 -4.28
N TYR A 769 5.11 -1.30 -4.09
CA TYR A 769 5.04 -0.32 -5.17
C TYR A 769 6.29 -0.36 -6.05
N GLN A 770 6.14 -0.19 -7.37
CA GLN A 770 7.23 -0.27 -8.35
C GLN A 770 8.46 0.54 -7.94
N ALA A 771 8.33 1.80 -7.50
CA ALA A 771 9.49 2.61 -7.10
C ALA A 771 10.24 2.02 -5.89
N ASN A 772 9.52 1.39 -4.95
CA ASN A 772 10.12 0.72 -3.80
C ASN A 772 10.82 -0.58 -4.22
N ILE A 773 10.21 -1.34 -5.13
CA ILE A 773 10.82 -2.55 -5.72
C ILE A 773 12.06 -2.17 -6.54
N GLN A 774 12.00 -1.13 -7.35
CA GLN A 774 13.12 -0.59 -8.15
C GLN A 774 14.25 -0.09 -7.25
N SER A 775 13.93 0.66 -6.19
CA SER A 775 14.90 1.10 -5.19
C SER A 775 15.56 -0.08 -4.46
N PHE A 776 14.77 -1.09 -4.04
CA PHE A 776 15.30 -2.32 -3.46
C PHE A 776 16.17 -3.12 -4.45
N THR A 777 15.75 -3.18 -5.71
CA THR A 777 16.46 -3.86 -6.79
C THR A 777 17.80 -3.19 -7.10
N THR A 778 17.81 -1.87 -7.18
CA THR A 778 19.03 -1.07 -7.40
C THR A 778 19.99 -1.21 -6.21
N SER A 779 19.48 -1.06 -4.99
CA SER A 779 20.33 -1.02 -3.78
C SER A 779 20.84 -2.38 -3.31
N ARG A 780 20.10 -3.48 -3.53
CA ARG A 780 20.46 -4.81 -3.00
C ARG A 780 20.70 -5.85 -4.09
N VAL A 781 19.73 -6.03 -4.98
CA VAL A 781 19.76 -7.13 -5.97
C VAL A 781 20.87 -6.91 -7.00
N SER A 782 21.01 -5.68 -7.52
CA SER A 782 22.03 -5.31 -8.50
C SER A 782 23.45 -5.43 -7.96
N VAL A 783 23.64 -5.01 -6.72
CA VAL A 783 24.93 -5.04 -6.01
C VAL A 783 25.33 -6.50 -5.76
N GLU A 784 24.45 -7.32 -5.19
CA GLU A 784 24.73 -8.74 -4.91
C GLU A 784 25.01 -9.52 -6.22
N HIS A 785 24.28 -9.23 -7.29
CA HIS A 785 24.51 -9.86 -8.59
C HIS A 785 25.87 -9.48 -9.19
N SER A 786 26.20 -8.18 -9.19
CA SER A 786 27.46 -7.69 -9.74
C SER A 786 28.67 -8.22 -8.97
N LEU A 787 28.55 -8.31 -7.65
CA LEU A 787 29.56 -8.88 -6.76
C LEU A 787 29.85 -10.35 -7.07
N LYS A 788 28.80 -11.17 -7.29
CA LYS A 788 28.98 -12.59 -7.63
C LYS A 788 29.67 -12.76 -8.97
N GLN A 789 29.29 -11.97 -9.96
CA GLN A 789 29.95 -11.99 -11.27
C GLN A 789 31.45 -11.67 -11.13
N TRP A 790 31.79 -10.69 -10.31
CA TRP A 790 33.18 -10.32 -10.03
C TRP A 790 33.98 -11.36 -9.27
N LEU A 791 33.37 -12.01 -8.29
CA LEU A 791 33.98 -13.15 -7.59
C LEU A 791 34.24 -14.33 -8.55
N GLN A 792 33.33 -14.57 -9.50
CA GLN A 792 33.50 -15.58 -10.55
C GLN A 792 34.60 -15.18 -11.55
N ASP A 793 34.62 -13.92 -12.00
CA ASP A 793 35.65 -13.39 -12.91
C ASP A 793 37.04 -13.49 -12.25
N ALA A 794 37.18 -13.08 -10.99
CA ALA A 794 38.43 -13.20 -10.23
C ALA A 794 38.88 -14.65 -10.08
N ARG A 795 37.95 -15.56 -9.78
CA ARG A 795 38.24 -17.00 -9.69
C ARG A 795 38.73 -17.57 -11.01
N LEU A 796 38.07 -17.22 -12.13
CA LEU A 796 38.48 -17.64 -13.47
C LEU A 796 39.87 -17.13 -13.82
N GLU A 797 40.23 -15.91 -13.45
CA GLU A 797 41.56 -15.37 -13.70
C GLU A 797 42.63 -16.03 -12.81
N TYR A 798 42.34 -16.33 -11.55
CA TYR A 798 43.21 -17.18 -10.73
C TYR A 798 43.36 -18.59 -11.32
N ASP A 799 42.28 -19.18 -11.85
CA ASP A 799 42.31 -20.50 -12.51
C ASP A 799 43.15 -20.49 -13.81
N ARG A 800 43.26 -19.32 -14.46
CA ARG A 800 44.08 -19.09 -15.66
C ARG A 800 45.54 -18.73 -15.34
N GLY A 801 45.90 -18.56 -14.07
CA GLY A 801 47.24 -18.15 -13.63
C GLY A 801 47.54 -16.65 -13.82
N ASN A 802 46.52 -15.81 -14.04
CA ASN A 802 46.65 -14.36 -14.22
C ASN A 802 46.52 -13.62 -12.88
N ASP A 803 47.43 -13.88 -11.94
CA ASP A 803 47.32 -13.39 -10.56
C ASP A 803 47.22 -11.85 -10.45
N ARG A 804 47.89 -11.11 -11.34
CA ARG A 804 47.79 -9.63 -11.37
C ARG A 804 46.39 -9.13 -11.69
N GLU A 805 45.72 -9.75 -12.66
CA GLU A 805 44.37 -9.33 -13.08
C GLU A 805 43.33 -9.81 -12.06
N ALA A 806 43.52 -11.00 -11.50
CA ALA A 806 42.71 -11.50 -10.41
C ALA A 806 42.79 -10.57 -9.18
N GLU A 807 43.99 -10.16 -8.75
CA GLU A 807 44.20 -9.21 -7.65
C GLU A 807 43.56 -7.84 -7.93
N ARG A 808 43.61 -7.35 -9.17
CA ARG A 808 42.94 -6.11 -9.58
C ARG A 808 41.41 -6.19 -9.39
N ILE A 809 40.81 -7.32 -9.74
CA ILE A 809 39.37 -7.56 -9.55
C ILE A 809 39.05 -7.69 -8.04
N VAL A 810 39.88 -8.42 -7.30
CA VAL A 810 39.77 -8.63 -5.85
C VAL A 810 39.81 -7.32 -5.07
N ASP A 811 40.75 -6.43 -5.37
CA ASP A 811 40.83 -5.10 -4.75
C ASP A 811 39.61 -4.24 -5.09
N GLY A 812 39.09 -4.36 -6.32
CA GLY A 812 37.82 -3.77 -6.72
C GLY A 812 36.63 -4.28 -5.90
N ILE A 813 36.58 -5.58 -5.61
CA ILE A 813 35.54 -6.20 -4.78
C ILE A 813 35.61 -5.70 -3.32
N VAL A 814 36.81 -5.62 -2.74
CA VAL A 814 37.01 -5.11 -1.37
C VAL A 814 36.57 -3.66 -1.28
N ARG A 815 36.96 -2.84 -2.26
CA ARG A 815 36.56 -1.43 -2.32
C ARG A 815 35.04 -1.27 -2.39
N LEU A 816 34.36 -2.05 -3.25
CA LEU A 816 32.90 -2.09 -3.32
C LEU A 816 32.27 -2.44 -1.97
N ALA A 817 32.76 -3.51 -1.32
CA ALA A 817 32.23 -3.94 -0.03
C ALA A 817 32.35 -2.81 1.01
N VAL A 818 33.52 -2.18 1.07
CA VAL A 818 33.79 -1.08 2.00
C VAL A 818 32.89 0.13 1.73
N GLU A 819 32.74 0.54 0.47
CA GLU A 819 31.89 1.67 0.06
C GLU A 819 30.42 1.44 0.44
N GLU A 820 29.85 0.26 0.15
CA GLU A 820 28.45 -0.07 0.47
C GLU A 820 28.22 -0.21 1.99
N ILE A 821 29.16 -0.82 2.72
CA ILE A 821 29.09 -0.96 4.18
C ILE A 821 29.16 0.42 4.85
N ALA A 822 30.07 1.29 4.39
CA ALA A 822 30.19 2.66 4.89
C ALA A 822 28.94 3.48 4.58
N ARG A 823 28.38 3.38 3.37
CA ARG A 823 27.12 4.05 3.02
C ARG A 823 25.96 3.60 3.91
N ALA A 824 25.82 2.30 4.14
CA ALA A 824 24.81 1.75 5.06
C ALA A 824 25.01 2.27 6.50
N TYR A 825 26.26 2.43 6.93
CA TYR A 825 26.59 3.01 8.23
C TYR A 825 26.23 4.50 8.34
N HIS A 826 26.52 5.30 7.30
CA HIS A 826 26.16 6.72 7.27
C HIS A 826 24.65 6.95 7.33
N HIS A 827 23.88 6.19 6.55
CA HIS A 827 22.41 6.23 6.62
C HIS A 827 21.90 5.90 8.02
N HIS A 828 22.48 4.86 8.62
CA HIS A 828 22.13 4.46 9.97
C HIS A 828 22.43 5.56 10.99
N MET A 829 23.60 6.21 10.90
CA MET A 829 23.98 7.33 11.77
C MET A 829 23.02 8.52 11.64
N LEU A 830 22.74 8.97 10.42
CA LEU A 830 21.85 10.11 10.15
C LEU A 830 20.39 9.81 10.55
N SER A 831 19.92 8.58 10.33
CA SER A 831 18.59 8.15 10.78
C SER A 831 18.47 8.18 12.31
N LYS A 832 19.49 7.71 13.03
CA LYS A 832 19.52 7.78 14.50
C LYS A 832 19.50 9.23 14.98
N LEU A 833 20.27 10.13 14.37
CA LEU A 833 20.22 11.55 14.70
C LEU A 833 18.82 12.15 14.53
N GLN A 834 18.11 11.82 13.44
CA GLN A 834 16.72 12.25 13.23
C GLN A 834 15.78 11.74 14.33
N ILE A 835 15.92 10.49 14.76
CA ILE A 835 15.11 9.91 15.85
C ILE A 835 15.37 10.65 17.17
N TYR A 836 16.63 10.92 17.50
CA TYR A 836 16.98 11.65 18.73
C TYR A 836 16.52 13.11 18.69
N TRP A 837 16.56 13.76 17.53
CA TRP A 837 16.00 15.11 17.33
C TRP A 837 14.49 15.14 17.56
N SER A 838 13.78 14.17 16.96
CA SER A 838 12.32 14.08 17.07
C SER A 838 11.84 13.82 18.50
N ARG A 839 12.68 13.21 19.36
CA ARG A 839 12.37 12.95 20.78
C ARG A 839 12.50 14.16 21.69
N ILE A 840 13.12 15.25 21.24
CA ILE A 840 13.25 16.48 22.03
C ILE A 840 11.88 17.14 22.22
N PHE A 841 10.99 17.02 21.23
CA PHE A 841 9.69 17.67 21.22
C PHE A 841 8.59 16.65 21.57
N PRO A 842 7.88 16.80 22.71
CA PRO A 842 6.78 15.90 23.07
C PRO A 842 5.63 16.01 22.06
N ARG A 843 4.91 14.90 21.82
CA ARG A 843 3.81 14.76 20.84
C ARG A 843 2.52 15.51 21.24
N ASN A 844 2.61 16.79 21.56
CA ASN A 844 1.46 17.62 21.87
C ASN A 844 1.29 18.70 20.78
N GLY A 845 0.50 18.39 19.75
CA GLY A 845 0.04 19.37 18.74
C GLY A 845 0.42 19.06 17.30
N ARG A 846 -0.29 19.70 16.35
CA ARG A 846 -0.23 19.52 14.89
C ARG A 846 1.11 19.89 14.22
N ASN A 847 2.09 20.36 14.98
CA ASN A 847 3.37 20.82 14.44
C ASN A 847 4.46 19.79 14.82
N GLY A 848 4.96 19.06 13.83
CA GLY A 848 6.09 18.15 14.01
C GLY A 848 7.39 18.90 14.39
N PRO A 849 8.47 18.17 14.72
CA PRO A 849 9.75 18.80 15.01
C PRO A 849 10.21 19.65 13.82
N PRO A 850 10.83 20.83 14.05
CA PRO A 850 11.36 21.66 12.97
C PRO A 850 12.35 20.84 12.13
N PRO A 851 12.21 20.87 10.79
CA PRO A 851 13.07 20.11 9.91
C PRO A 851 14.48 20.70 9.91
N ILE A 852 15.50 19.84 10.09
CA ILE A 852 16.90 20.22 9.95
C ILE A 852 17.32 19.98 8.50
N SER A 853 17.52 21.06 7.76
CA SER A 853 17.82 21.04 6.33
C SER A 853 19.13 20.31 6.04
N ARG A 854 20.18 20.55 6.83
CA ARG A 854 21.47 19.87 6.66
C ARG A 854 21.40 18.37 6.93
N LEU A 855 20.59 17.95 7.91
CA LEU A 855 20.40 16.52 8.23
C LEU A 855 19.69 15.79 7.09
N ARG A 856 18.65 16.41 6.52
CA ARG A 856 17.97 15.90 5.32
C ARG A 856 18.91 15.88 4.11
N GLN A 857 19.62 16.98 3.88
CA GLN A 857 20.63 17.07 2.83
C GLN A 857 21.69 15.97 2.99
N GLY A 858 22.16 15.68 4.21
CA GLY A 858 23.11 14.60 4.47
C GLY A 858 22.53 13.22 4.14
N GLN A 859 21.25 12.97 4.43
CA GLN A 859 20.57 11.72 4.07
C GLN A 859 20.44 11.57 2.56
N ASP A 860 20.09 12.65 1.85
CA ASP A 860 19.98 12.68 0.40
C ASP A 860 21.36 12.54 -0.25
N GLU A 861 22.38 13.25 0.25
CA GLU A 861 23.76 13.21 -0.21
C GLU A 861 24.38 11.83 0.00
N SER A 862 24.11 11.12 1.09
CA SER A 862 24.64 9.77 1.28
C SER A 862 23.89 8.72 0.44
N ALA A 863 22.63 8.98 0.06
CA ALA A 863 21.80 8.11 -0.78
C ALA A 863 22.12 8.18 -2.29
N LYS A 864 22.78 9.26 -2.74
CA LYS A 864 23.12 9.47 -4.16
C LYS A 864 24.03 8.37 -4.70
N GLN A 865 23.96 8.17 -6.02
CA GLN A 865 24.87 7.27 -6.74
C GLN A 865 26.34 7.66 -6.55
N VAL A 866 26.67 8.95 -6.47
CA VAL A 866 27.93 9.43 -5.89
C VAL A 866 27.57 10.04 -4.54
N GLY A 867 27.64 9.20 -3.51
CA GLY A 867 27.30 9.59 -2.16
C GLY A 867 28.40 10.43 -1.53
N ARG A 868 28.12 11.20 -0.47
CA ARG A 868 29.17 11.86 0.32
C ARG A 868 29.41 11.16 1.65
N ILE A 869 30.67 11.07 2.08
CA ILE A 869 31.06 10.55 3.38
C ILE A 869 30.60 11.52 4.47
N VAL A 870 29.95 10.98 5.51
CA VAL A 870 29.59 11.77 6.70
C VAL A 870 30.84 11.96 7.55
N ASN A 871 31.32 13.20 7.60
CA ASN A 871 32.51 13.59 8.34
C ASN A 871 32.17 14.44 9.58
N ALA A 872 33.20 14.78 10.37
CA ALA A 872 33.08 15.57 11.58
C ALA A 872 32.38 16.92 11.36
N GLN A 873 32.64 17.55 10.21
CA GLN A 873 32.02 18.81 9.79
C GLN A 873 30.51 18.65 9.54
N THR A 874 30.10 17.59 8.85
CA THR A 874 28.67 17.30 8.58
C THR A 874 27.88 17.19 9.88
N ILE A 875 28.44 16.51 10.89
CA ILE A 875 27.80 16.40 12.20
C ILE A 875 27.78 17.76 12.93
N TRP A 876 28.85 18.55 12.84
CA TRP A 876 28.88 19.90 13.42
C TRP A 876 27.82 20.82 12.80
N GLU A 877 27.67 20.83 11.48
CA GLU A 877 26.66 21.63 10.77
C GLU A 877 25.24 21.24 11.18
N ILE A 878 24.96 19.94 11.30
CA ILE A 878 23.69 19.42 11.83
C ILE A 878 23.46 19.95 13.25
N TYR A 879 24.46 19.90 14.13
CA TYR A 879 24.33 20.37 15.51
C TYR A 879 24.14 21.88 15.59
N ASN A 880 24.83 22.65 14.77
CA ASN A 880 24.75 24.10 14.72
C ASN A 880 23.37 24.58 14.23
N GLU A 881 22.84 23.96 13.17
CA GLU A 881 21.48 24.23 12.68
C GLU A 881 20.43 23.80 13.72
N SER A 882 20.56 22.58 14.28
CA SER A 882 19.69 22.09 15.35
C SER A 882 19.71 22.99 16.57
N TRP A 883 20.87 23.53 16.97
CA TRP A 883 20.95 24.46 18.09
C TRP A 883 20.24 25.78 17.80
N SER A 884 20.40 26.31 16.58
CA SER A 884 19.72 27.53 16.14
C SER A 884 18.19 27.38 16.20
N GLU A 885 17.64 26.25 15.74
CA GLU A 885 16.20 25.96 15.82
C GLU A 885 15.74 25.68 17.25
N PHE A 886 16.52 24.96 18.04
CA PHE A 886 16.22 24.70 19.44
C PHE A 886 16.16 26.00 20.27
N ALA A 887 17.12 26.91 20.06
CA ALA A 887 17.22 28.19 20.75
C ALA A 887 16.07 29.15 20.38
N LYS A 888 15.64 29.18 19.12
CA LYS A 888 14.46 29.95 18.67
C LYS A 888 13.19 29.54 19.39
N ILE A 889 12.98 28.23 19.58
CA ILE A 889 11.75 27.68 20.18
C ILE A 889 11.73 27.91 21.70
N HIS A 890 12.87 27.85 22.37
CA HIS A 890 12.96 27.90 23.83
C HIS A 890 13.40 29.27 24.39
N SER A 891 13.51 30.31 23.54
CA SER A 891 13.84 31.70 23.93
C SER A 891 15.06 31.81 24.87
N ILE A 892 16.14 31.13 24.48
CA ILE A 892 17.34 30.96 25.31
C ILE A 892 18.21 32.25 25.31
N THR A 893 18.68 32.70 26.48
CA THR A 893 19.54 33.89 26.68
C THR A 893 21.00 33.69 26.24
N GLU A 894 21.75 34.79 26.05
CA GLU A 894 23.16 34.77 25.59
C GLU A 894 24.12 33.93 26.44
N SER A 895 23.84 33.73 27.73
CA SER A 895 24.66 32.91 28.64
C SER A 895 24.58 31.40 28.39
N GLU A 896 23.67 30.96 27.51
CA GLU A 896 23.47 29.55 27.15
C GLU A 896 23.87 29.22 25.70
N GLN A 897 24.58 30.12 25.00
CA GLN A 897 25.07 29.86 23.65
C GLN A 897 25.84 28.52 23.58
N MET A 898 25.65 27.78 22.48
CA MET A 898 26.45 26.59 22.20
C MET A 898 27.92 27.01 22.24
N PRO A 899 28.81 26.24 22.90
CA PRO A 899 30.23 26.56 22.93
C PRO A 899 30.72 26.81 21.49
N ARG A 900 31.49 27.88 21.28
CA ARG A 900 32.16 28.13 19.99
C ARG A 900 33.16 27.02 19.63
N GLU A 901 33.48 26.19 20.61
CA GLU A 901 34.37 25.04 20.58
C GLU A 901 33.64 23.80 20.07
N ILE A 902 34.40 22.83 19.57
CA ILE A 902 33.86 21.55 19.09
C ILE A 902 33.00 20.90 20.20
N PRO A 903 31.83 20.33 19.88
CA PRO A 903 31.00 19.67 20.87
C PRO A 903 31.78 18.62 21.71
N CYS A 904 31.51 18.48 23.01
CA CYS A 904 32.24 17.60 23.96
C CYS A 904 32.38 16.14 23.58
N TRP A 905 31.66 15.73 22.55
CA TRP A 905 31.71 14.40 22.04
C TRP A 905 32.90 14.12 21.15
N MET A 906 33.68 15.13 20.72
CA MET A 906 35.01 14.90 20.14
C MET A 906 36.14 14.87 21.20
N ALA A 907 35.81 15.09 22.48
CA ALA A 907 36.79 15.35 23.54
C ALA A 907 37.36 14.11 24.24
N LYS A 908 36.78 12.92 24.06
CA LYS A 908 37.34 11.67 24.65
C LYS A 908 38.45 11.06 23.78
N ARG A 909 39.38 11.87 23.30
CA ARG A 909 40.62 11.40 22.67
C ARG A 909 41.49 10.73 23.73
N LYS A 910 41.36 9.42 23.93
CA LYS A 910 42.44 8.68 24.58
C LYS A 910 43.61 8.66 23.60
N TYR A 911 44.77 9.04 24.13
CA TYR A 911 46.07 9.07 23.46
C TYR A 911 46.30 7.84 22.58
N LEU A 912 46.93 8.11 21.42
CA LEU A 912 47.48 7.22 20.41
C LEU A 912 46.46 6.60 19.42
N PRO A 913 46.65 6.70 18.08
CA PRO A 913 46.24 5.59 17.25
C PRO A 913 46.93 4.36 17.85
N HIS A 914 46.19 3.26 18.08
CA HIS A 914 46.86 1.98 18.27
C HIS A 914 47.93 1.84 17.16
N GLU A 915 49.02 1.13 17.43
CA GLU A 915 50.16 0.94 16.51
C GLU A 915 49.74 0.54 15.07
N ASP A 916 48.47 0.15 14.88
CA ASP A 916 47.80 -0.35 13.67
C ASP A 916 46.88 0.64 12.90
N GLY A 917 46.70 1.91 13.30
CA GLY A 917 45.97 2.95 12.51
C GLY A 917 44.43 3.07 12.66
N TRP A 918 43.81 4.09 12.04
CA TRP A 918 42.36 4.43 12.17
C TRP A 918 41.43 3.34 11.60
N SER A 919 41.81 2.74 10.48
CA SER A 919 41.00 1.70 9.83
C SER A 919 40.89 0.44 10.70
N GLU A 920 41.98 0.04 11.35
CA GLU A 920 41.98 -1.07 12.32
C GLU A 920 41.11 -0.74 13.55
N TYR A 921 41.15 0.50 14.04
CA TYR A 921 40.29 0.94 15.15
C TYR A 921 38.80 0.79 14.79
N ILE A 922 38.38 1.33 13.64
CA ILE A 922 36.99 1.20 13.16
C ILE A 922 36.60 -0.26 12.99
N PHE A 923 37.50 -1.08 12.43
CA PHE A 923 37.28 -2.51 12.30
C PHE A 923 36.98 -3.17 13.65
N ARG A 924 37.85 -2.98 14.65
CA ARG A 924 37.67 -3.57 16.00
C ARG A 924 36.42 -3.06 16.71
N GLN A 925 36.07 -1.78 16.52
CA GLN A 925 34.93 -1.18 17.21
C GLN A 925 33.57 -1.51 16.57
N LEU A 926 33.49 -1.68 15.25
CA LEU A 926 32.20 -1.92 14.61
C LEU A 926 32.02 -3.37 14.17
N PHE A 927 33.06 -4.03 13.65
CA PHE A 927 32.94 -5.28 12.91
C PHE A 927 33.61 -6.48 13.60
N GLY A 928 34.88 -6.34 14.00
CA GLY A 928 35.73 -7.40 14.56
C GLY A 928 35.60 -7.59 16.07
N ARG A 929 34.41 -7.41 16.65
CA ARG A 929 34.22 -7.58 18.11
C ARG A 929 34.27 -9.07 18.49
N PRO A 930 34.98 -9.45 19.57
CA PRO A 930 35.01 -10.84 20.03
C PRO A 930 33.64 -11.33 20.54
N ASN A 931 32.81 -10.43 21.08
CA ASN A 931 31.45 -10.72 21.49
C ASN A 931 30.44 -9.86 20.71
N PRO A 932 29.31 -10.45 20.24
CA PRO A 932 28.32 -9.70 19.48
C PRO A 932 27.62 -8.66 20.36
N PRO A 933 27.49 -7.40 19.90
CA PRO A 933 26.81 -6.34 20.64
C PRO A 933 25.28 -6.52 20.62
N THR A 934 24.56 -5.84 21.52
CA THR A 934 23.08 -5.85 21.55
C THR A 934 22.45 -5.29 20.26
N TRP A 935 23.19 -4.48 19.53
CA TRP A 935 22.82 -3.88 18.24
C TRP A 935 23.40 -4.65 17.03
N ASN A 936 23.82 -5.91 17.20
CA ASN A 936 24.36 -6.77 16.13
C ASN A 936 23.36 -7.08 14.99
N ARG A 937 22.12 -6.55 15.05
CA ARG A 937 21.09 -6.69 14.01
C ARG A 937 21.00 -5.46 13.08
N CYS A 938 21.89 -4.47 13.22
CA CYS A 938 21.96 -3.32 12.32
C CYS A 938 22.35 -3.75 10.89
N ASP A 939 21.84 -3.02 9.89
CA ASP A 939 21.90 -3.45 8.48
C ASP A 939 23.32 -3.45 7.92
N PHE A 940 24.16 -2.48 8.26
CA PHE A 940 25.57 -2.45 7.83
C PHE A 940 26.38 -3.66 8.33
N LEU A 941 26.05 -4.23 9.51
CA LEU A 941 26.67 -5.45 10.02
C LEU A 941 26.16 -6.72 9.35
N LYS A 942 24.89 -6.74 8.93
CA LYS A 942 24.37 -7.83 8.09
C LYS A 942 25.06 -7.82 6.74
N LEU A 943 25.21 -6.64 6.14
CA LEU A 943 25.88 -6.44 4.86
C LEU A 943 27.35 -6.88 4.94
N TYR A 944 28.09 -6.48 5.98
CA TYR A 944 29.45 -6.96 6.24
C TYR A 944 29.57 -8.48 6.29
N ARG A 945 28.72 -9.14 7.10
CA ARG A 945 28.71 -10.62 7.19
C ARG A 945 28.38 -11.25 5.85
N ARG A 946 27.47 -10.65 5.08
CA ARG A 946 27.10 -11.15 3.76
C ARG A 946 28.26 -11.07 2.75
N PHE A 947 28.99 -9.96 2.73
CA PHE A 947 30.19 -9.86 1.90
C PHE A 947 31.24 -10.88 2.32
N LYS A 948 31.42 -11.09 3.63
CA LYS A 948 32.32 -12.11 4.18
C LYS A 948 31.93 -13.53 3.77
N GLU A 949 30.65 -13.89 3.84
CA GLU A 949 30.13 -15.18 3.37
C GLU A 949 30.40 -15.39 1.87
N LEU A 950 30.15 -14.36 1.04
CA LEU A 950 30.37 -14.46 -0.41
C LEU A 950 31.87 -14.55 -0.76
N TRP A 951 32.74 -13.95 0.06
CA TRP A 951 34.18 -13.98 -0.13
C TRP A 951 34.79 -15.39 0.01
N GLU A 952 34.13 -16.31 0.72
CA GLU A 952 34.60 -17.70 0.86
C GLU A 952 34.84 -18.39 -0.50
N LEU A 953 34.16 -17.95 -1.57
CA LEU A 953 34.35 -18.43 -2.94
C LEU A 953 35.77 -18.28 -3.50
N ILE A 954 36.52 -17.28 -3.02
CA ILE A 954 37.90 -16.97 -3.44
C ILE A 954 38.88 -16.93 -2.27
N GLY A 955 38.41 -17.15 -1.04
CA GLY A 955 39.16 -16.95 0.20
C GLY A 955 40.46 -17.76 0.26
N ASP A 956 40.47 -18.96 -0.30
CA ASP A 956 41.65 -19.84 -0.35
C ASP A 956 42.81 -19.26 -1.18
N ARG A 957 42.50 -18.37 -2.14
CA ARG A 957 43.50 -17.76 -3.04
C ARG A 957 43.76 -16.28 -2.73
N ALA A 958 42.70 -15.51 -2.47
CA ALA A 958 42.77 -14.07 -2.22
C ALA A 958 43.07 -13.71 -0.75
N GLY A 959 43.08 -14.70 0.15
CA GLY A 959 43.26 -14.53 1.59
C GLY A 959 41.99 -14.08 2.32
N SER A 960 42.12 -13.80 3.62
CA SER A 960 40.97 -13.44 4.48
C SER A 960 40.33 -12.10 4.11
N PHE A 961 38.99 -12.07 3.97
CA PHE A 961 38.21 -10.85 3.74
C PHE A 961 38.49 -9.80 4.81
N ASP A 962 38.47 -10.20 6.08
CA ASP A 962 38.68 -9.31 7.22
C ASP A 962 40.04 -8.59 7.12
N ASN A 963 41.08 -9.29 6.63
CA ASN A 963 42.42 -8.72 6.49
C ASN A 963 42.49 -7.61 5.44
N ARG A 964 41.74 -7.73 4.34
CA ARG A 964 41.69 -6.70 3.30
C ARG A 964 40.72 -5.58 3.68
N PHE A 965 39.55 -5.94 4.20
CA PHE A 965 38.51 -5.00 4.64
C PHE A 965 39.02 -4.05 5.74
N ARG A 966 39.73 -4.57 6.75
CA ARG A 966 40.23 -3.76 7.89
C ARG A 966 41.27 -2.73 7.50
N ARG A 967 41.96 -2.88 6.37
CA ARG A 967 42.95 -1.91 5.87
C ARG A 967 42.31 -0.68 5.22
N VAL A 968 41.06 -0.80 4.76
CA VAL A 968 40.44 0.20 3.88
C VAL A 968 39.22 0.90 4.51
N ILE A 969 38.47 0.23 5.40
CA ILE A 969 37.19 0.74 5.94
C ILE A 969 37.29 2.11 6.64
N GLY A 970 38.41 2.41 7.29
CA GLY A 970 38.65 3.70 7.95
C GLY A 970 38.69 4.90 7.00
N ASN A 971 39.01 4.68 5.72
CA ASN A 971 38.99 5.74 4.72
C ASN A 971 37.56 6.22 4.42
N PHE A 972 36.59 5.32 4.59
CA PHE A 972 35.18 5.55 4.23
C PHE A 972 34.28 5.84 5.43
N ILE A 973 34.66 5.43 6.64
CA ILE A 973 33.97 5.80 7.90
C ILE A 973 34.88 6.76 8.67
N GLN A 974 34.64 8.07 8.50
CA GLN A 974 35.43 9.13 9.14
C GLN A 974 34.85 9.62 10.48
N VAL A 975 33.62 9.21 10.79
CA VAL A 975 32.99 9.44 12.10
C VAL A 975 32.25 8.18 12.52
N ALA A 976 32.38 7.78 13.78
CA ALA A 976 31.64 6.66 14.35
C ALA A 976 31.00 7.04 15.69
N PHE A 977 29.86 6.44 16.05
CA PHE A 977 29.33 6.58 17.41
C PHE A 977 30.28 5.97 18.44
N ASN A 978 30.37 6.59 19.62
CA ASN A 978 31.01 5.98 20.77
C ASN A 978 30.15 4.82 21.28
N SER A 979 30.44 3.61 20.79
CA SER A 979 29.61 2.42 20.97
C SER A 979 30.28 1.39 21.88
N ASP A 980 29.50 0.78 22.78
CA ASP A 980 29.93 -0.33 23.62
C ASP A 980 29.09 -1.60 23.34
N GLN A 981 29.34 -2.68 24.08
CA GLN A 981 28.66 -3.98 23.89
C GLN A 981 27.14 -3.90 24.17
N SER A 982 26.73 -3.04 25.09
CA SER A 982 25.35 -2.88 25.57
C SER A 982 24.59 -1.73 24.89
N LYS A 983 25.31 -0.69 24.47
CA LYS A 983 24.77 0.57 23.95
C LYS A 983 25.47 0.96 22.65
N GLU A 984 24.67 1.14 21.62
CA GLU A 984 25.11 1.60 20.31
C GLU A 984 25.57 3.07 20.33
N ILE A 985 24.89 3.92 21.11
CA ILE A 985 25.13 5.36 21.14
C ILE A 985 25.50 5.78 22.57
N GLY A 986 26.75 6.16 22.76
CA GLY A 986 27.24 6.76 23.99
C GLY A 986 26.72 8.19 24.15
N THR A 987 26.46 8.60 25.39
CA THR A 987 26.04 9.97 25.71
C THR A 987 26.86 10.53 26.86
N ASN A 988 27.25 11.80 26.80
CA ASN A 988 27.93 12.49 27.89
C ASN A 988 26.97 12.70 29.08
N ARG A 989 27.44 12.35 30.28
CA ARG A 989 26.73 12.52 31.56
C ARG A 989 27.63 13.11 32.65
N SER A 990 28.77 13.68 32.26
CA SER A 990 29.71 14.28 33.22
C SER A 990 29.07 15.49 33.89
N LEU A 991 28.99 15.45 35.21
CA LEU A 991 28.52 16.54 36.07
C LEU A 991 29.47 17.75 35.96
N GLY A 992 28.92 18.96 35.95
CA GLY A 992 29.63 20.23 35.82
C GLY A 992 30.00 20.61 34.39
N THR A 993 29.47 19.93 33.37
CA THR A 993 29.73 20.26 31.95
C THR A 993 28.54 20.95 31.31
N TRP A 994 28.76 21.76 30.26
CA TRP A 994 27.67 22.42 29.49
C TRP A 994 26.55 21.45 29.05
N TYR A 995 26.87 20.16 28.92
CA TYR A 995 25.99 19.10 28.42
C TYR A 995 25.09 18.46 29.48
N GLU A 996 25.29 18.76 30.76
CA GLU A 996 24.57 18.12 31.87
C GLU A 996 23.04 18.31 31.77
N HIS A 997 22.62 19.53 31.44
CA HIS A 997 21.20 19.91 31.37
C HIS A 997 20.65 19.97 29.94
N LYS A 998 21.39 19.49 28.94
CA LYS A 998 20.95 19.55 27.53
C LYS A 998 20.16 18.30 27.09
N PRO A 999 19.27 18.41 26.08
CA PRO A 999 18.58 17.25 25.50
C PRO A 999 19.54 16.15 25.05
N THR A 1000 19.08 14.89 25.04
CA THR A 1000 19.93 13.73 24.71
C THR A 1000 20.60 13.84 23.34
N PHE A 1001 19.94 14.47 22.36
CA PHE A 1001 20.52 14.76 21.04
C PHE A 1001 21.86 15.50 21.15
N PHE A 1002 21.94 16.57 21.94
CA PHE A 1002 23.17 17.36 22.10
C PHE A 1002 24.25 16.66 22.94
N ARG A 1003 23.93 15.50 23.54
CA ARG A 1003 24.81 14.74 24.43
C ARG A 1003 25.46 13.52 23.77
N ILE A 1004 25.11 13.19 22.52
CA ILE A 1004 25.63 12.00 21.81
C ILE A 1004 27.15 12.08 21.65
N GLN A 1005 27.86 10.97 21.85
CA GLN A 1005 29.33 10.86 21.74
C GLN A 1005 29.81 10.22 20.43
N PHE A 1006 30.91 10.72 19.85
CA PHE A 1006 31.47 10.24 18.58
C PHE A 1006 33.00 10.05 18.61
N TRP A 1007 33.51 9.32 17.63
CA TRP A 1007 34.93 9.12 17.34
C TRP A 1007 35.24 9.64 15.93
N ALA A 1008 36.39 10.27 15.73
CA ALA A 1008 36.89 10.73 14.43
C ALA A 1008 38.43 10.70 14.41
N PRO A 1009 39.09 10.50 13.26
CA PRO A 1009 40.54 10.47 13.17
C PRO A 1009 41.17 11.86 13.32
N TYR A 1010 42.42 11.93 13.79
CA TYR A 1010 43.29 13.07 13.48
C TYR A 1010 43.68 13.00 12.00
N PHE A 1011 44.07 14.12 11.37
CA PHE A 1011 44.48 14.14 9.95
C PHE A 1011 45.49 13.01 9.67
N SER A 1012 45.06 11.99 8.91
CA SER A 1012 45.89 10.84 8.56
C SER A 1012 46.34 11.02 7.11
N LEU A 1013 47.65 11.11 6.88
CA LEU A 1013 48.21 10.96 5.54
C LEU A 1013 47.94 9.55 5.01
N PRO A 1014 47.73 9.39 3.68
CA PRO A 1014 47.65 8.07 3.06
C PRO A 1014 48.92 7.26 3.32
N GLU A 1015 48.75 5.96 3.57
CA GLU A 1015 49.84 5.01 3.84
C GLU A 1015 50.79 4.80 2.64
N SER A 1016 50.43 5.27 1.44
CA SER A 1016 51.14 4.98 0.18
C SER A 1016 52.48 5.71 -0.03
N ARG A 1017 53.08 6.30 1.01
CA ARG A 1017 54.42 6.93 0.94
C ARG A 1017 55.20 6.63 2.22
N GLU A 1018 55.70 5.41 2.34
CA GLU A 1018 56.51 4.91 3.46
C GLU A 1018 57.92 5.52 3.57
N GLU A 1019 58.33 6.44 2.69
CA GLU A 1019 59.70 6.99 2.72
C GLU A 1019 59.88 8.25 3.60
N SER A 1020 58.83 8.73 4.27
CA SER A 1020 58.94 9.86 5.21
C SER A 1020 59.00 9.39 6.65
N PRO A 1021 60.09 9.63 7.42
CA PRO A 1021 60.20 9.15 8.79
C PRO A 1021 59.15 9.82 9.69
N LYS A 1022 58.16 9.03 10.11
CA LYS A 1022 57.18 9.38 11.15
C LYS A 1022 57.84 9.15 12.51
N CYS A 1023 58.25 10.19 13.23
CA CYS A 1023 58.74 10.03 14.60
C CYS A 1023 58.02 11.00 15.55
N PRO A 1024 57.55 10.55 16.74
CA PRO A 1024 56.97 11.42 17.75
C PRO A 1024 58.10 12.23 18.41
N VAL A 1025 58.09 13.55 18.20
CA VAL A 1025 59.19 14.44 18.56
C VAL A 1025 59.01 14.98 19.99
N ASP A 1026 59.38 14.18 20.97
CA ASP A 1026 59.74 14.67 22.31
C ASP A 1026 61.26 14.60 22.58
N ASP A 1027 62.04 13.92 21.74
CA ASP A 1027 63.49 13.72 21.95
C ASP A 1027 64.32 13.90 20.66
N TYR A 1028 64.11 15.02 19.97
CA TYR A 1028 64.79 15.36 18.71
C TYR A 1028 66.33 15.43 18.83
N GLN A 1029 66.82 15.89 19.98
CA GLN A 1029 68.25 16.13 20.19
C GLN A 1029 69.07 14.84 20.37
N SER A 1030 68.45 13.70 20.69
CA SER A 1030 69.17 12.46 20.99
C SER A 1030 69.30 11.48 19.81
N ARG A 1031 68.54 11.64 18.72
CA ARG A 1031 68.44 10.61 17.64
C ARG A 1031 68.69 11.05 16.20
N ASN A 1032 68.78 12.34 15.87
CA ASN A 1032 69.13 12.78 14.51
C ASN A 1032 69.91 14.09 14.53
N LEU A 1033 71.25 13.99 14.51
CA LEU A 1033 72.17 15.13 14.56
C LEU A 1033 72.19 16.01 13.29
N GLU A 1034 71.59 15.57 12.17
CA GLU A 1034 71.65 16.26 10.88
C GLU A 1034 70.41 17.08 10.49
N ALA A 1035 69.34 17.07 11.30
CA ALA A 1035 68.12 17.79 10.96
C ALA A 1035 68.20 19.29 11.41
N PRO A 1036 67.77 20.28 10.59
CA PRO A 1036 67.92 21.71 10.92
C PRO A 1036 67.19 22.17 12.18
N LEU A 1037 67.72 23.15 12.93
CA LEU A 1037 67.06 23.76 14.10
C LEU A 1037 65.65 24.33 13.82
N ALA A 1038 65.33 24.63 12.56
CA ALA A 1038 64.02 25.09 12.11
C ALA A 1038 62.90 24.02 12.16
N THR A 1039 63.24 22.78 12.56
CA THR A 1039 62.35 21.61 12.65
C THR A 1039 61.75 21.41 14.06
N ALA A 1040 62.00 22.32 15.00
CA ALA A 1040 61.37 22.32 16.32
C ALA A 1040 59.85 22.56 16.26
N CYS A 1041 59.09 22.01 17.22
CA CYS A 1041 57.66 22.30 17.38
C CYS A 1041 57.42 23.82 17.39
N VAL A 1042 56.48 24.28 16.56
CA VAL A 1042 56.06 25.68 16.59
C VAL A 1042 55.08 25.84 17.74
N PHE A 1043 55.44 26.69 18.69
CA PHE A 1043 54.51 27.18 19.69
C PHE A 1043 53.64 28.25 19.06
N ILE A 1044 52.34 27.97 18.90
CA ILE A 1044 51.38 29.04 18.64
C ILE A 1044 50.66 29.36 19.94
N THR A 1045 50.32 30.64 20.13
CA THR A 1045 49.34 31.02 21.15
C THR A 1045 47.90 30.85 20.61
N ASN A 1046 46.94 30.70 21.51
CA ASN A 1046 45.51 30.64 21.14
C ASN A 1046 45.06 31.87 20.34
N GLU A 1047 45.56 33.05 20.68
CA GLU A 1047 45.27 34.30 19.96
C GLU A 1047 45.87 34.29 18.55
N GLN A 1048 47.11 33.82 18.39
CA GLN A 1048 47.74 33.73 17.08
C GLN A 1048 47.03 32.73 16.16
N PHE A 1049 46.55 31.60 16.70
CA PHE A 1049 45.77 30.63 15.95
C PHE A 1049 44.40 31.19 15.53
N ARG A 1050 43.66 31.80 16.47
CA ARG A 1050 42.36 32.45 16.19
C ARG A 1050 42.51 33.54 15.14
N SER A 1051 43.52 34.40 15.29
CA SER A 1051 43.85 35.44 14.33
C SER A 1051 44.12 34.88 12.94
N ARG A 1052 44.89 33.79 12.82
CA ARG A 1052 45.15 33.13 11.53
C ARG A 1052 43.91 32.47 10.94
N ALA A 1053 43.05 31.87 11.77
CA ALA A 1053 41.80 31.26 11.33
C ALA A 1053 40.78 32.31 10.83
N ASP A 1054 40.66 33.44 11.52
CA ASP A 1054 39.80 34.55 11.12
C ASP A 1054 40.34 35.23 9.86
N THR A 1055 41.65 35.43 9.77
CA THR A 1055 42.33 35.94 8.56
C THR A 1055 42.10 35.02 7.37
N PHE A 1056 42.24 33.70 7.56
CA PHE A 1056 41.93 32.71 6.54
C PHE A 1056 40.48 32.81 6.08
N LYS A 1057 39.51 32.93 7.01
CA LYS A 1057 38.09 33.03 6.67
C LYS A 1057 37.76 34.30 5.88
N GLN A 1058 38.40 35.42 6.22
CA GLN A 1058 38.25 36.68 5.48
C GLN A 1058 38.83 36.57 4.06
N LEU A 1059 40.07 36.07 3.93
CA LEU A 1059 40.73 35.85 2.64
C LEU A 1059 39.97 34.85 1.78
N TRP A 1060 39.41 33.81 2.39
CA TRP A 1060 38.58 32.81 1.72
C TRP A 1060 37.31 33.44 1.12
N LEU A 1061 36.56 34.23 1.90
CA LEU A 1061 35.38 34.95 1.42
C LEU A 1061 35.73 35.97 0.33
N GLN A 1062 36.88 36.63 0.44
CA GLN A 1062 37.36 37.58 -0.55
C GLN A 1062 37.67 36.87 -1.88
N ILE A 1063 38.32 35.70 -1.85
CA ILE A 1063 38.72 34.97 -3.04
C ILE A 1063 37.54 34.23 -3.69
N VAL A 1064 36.71 33.55 -2.89
CA VAL A 1064 35.62 32.69 -3.41
C VAL A 1064 34.37 33.51 -3.77
N SER A 1065 33.99 34.51 -2.96
CA SER A 1065 32.75 35.27 -3.19
C SER A 1065 32.94 36.54 -4.02
N HIS A 1066 34.18 37.02 -4.20
CA HIS A 1066 34.48 38.26 -4.95
C HIS A 1066 35.55 38.06 -6.03
N GLY A 1067 35.57 36.89 -6.69
CA GLY A 1067 36.55 36.53 -7.73
C GLY A 1067 36.67 37.56 -8.85
N ASP A 1068 35.55 38.14 -9.31
CA ASP A 1068 35.53 39.14 -10.38
C ASP A 1068 36.30 40.42 -10.02
N ARG A 1069 36.26 40.83 -8.74
CA ARG A 1069 37.03 41.99 -8.25
C ARG A 1069 38.52 41.69 -8.21
N LEU A 1070 38.90 40.46 -7.87
CA LEU A 1070 40.29 39.99 -7.88
C LEU A 1070 40.85 39.87 -9.30
N GLN A 1071 40.03 39.50 -10.28
CA GLN A 1071 40.45 39.49 -11.69
C GLN A 1071 40.81 40.89 -12.22
N ALA A 1072 40.12 41.93 -11.74
CA ALA A 1072 40.39 43.33 -12.09
C ALA A 1072 41.60 43.95 -11.35
N MET A 1073 42.19 43.26 -10.36
CA MET A 1073 43.36 43.77 -9.61
C MET A 1073 44.67 43.62 -10.39
N LYS A 1074 45.66 44.48 -10.06
CA LYS A 1074 47.02 44.36 -10.59
C LYS A 1074 47.61 42.97 -10.22
N PRO A 1075 48.31 42.28 -11.13
CA PRO A 1075 48.77 40.89 -10.93
C PRO A 1075 49.53 40.67 -9.61
N LYS A 1076 50.39 41.62 -9.22
CA LYS A 1076 51.20 41.55 -7.99
C LYS A 1076 50.35 41.56 -6.70
N ALA A 1077 49.29 42.37 -6.66
CA ALA A 1077 48.41 42.48 -5.50
C ALA A 1077 47.51 41.25 -5.35
N ARG A 1078 47.03 40.71 -6.48
CA ARG A 1078 46.28 39.46 -6.51
C ARG A 1078 47.14 38.27 -6.08
N ASP A 1079 48.37 38.17 -6.58
CA ASP A 1079 49.31 37.11 -6.18
C ASP A 1079 49.58 37.13 -4.67
N GLN A 1080 49.71 38.33 -4.09
CA GLN A 1080 49.93 38.48 -2.66
C GLN A 1080 48.75 37.95 -1.84
N ILE A 1081 47.51 38.30 -2.20
CA ILE A 1081 46.29 37.82 -1.53
C ILE A 1081 46.17 36.29 -1.65
N CYS A 1082 46.44 35.72 -2.84
CA CYS A 1082 46.41 34.27 -3.03
C CYS A 1082 47.52 33.54 -2.25
N GLN A 1083 48.74 34.10 -2.20
CA GLN A 1083 49.84 33.54 -1.42
C GLN A 1083 49.56 33.60 0.08
N GLU A 1084 48.97 34.70 0.57
CA GLU A 1084 48.61 34.87 1.98
C GLU A 1084 47.50 33.89 2.39
N ALA A 1085 46.49 33.68 1.53
CA ALA A 1085 45.43 32.69 1.78
C ALA A 1085 45.97 31.25 1.81
N LEU A 1086 46.87 30.90 0.88
CA LEU A 1086 47.54 29.59 0.87
C LEU A 1086 48.48 29.43 2.06
N GLN A 1087 49.16 30.49 2.49
CA GLN A 1087 50.03 30.48 3.66
C GLN A 1087 49.23 30.28 4.95
N CYS A 1088 48.13 30.99 5.15
CA CYS A 1088 47.23 30.76 6.29
C CYS A 1088 46.66 29.34 6.28
N LEU A 1089 46.32 28.78 5.12
CA LEU A 1089 45.87 27.39 4.99
C LEU A 1089 46.95 26.37 5.41
N ILE A 1090 48.19 26.57 4.94
CA ILE A 1090 49.36 25.72 5.26
C ILE A 1090 49.67 25.80 6.75
N GLU A 1091 49.60 26.98 7.33
CA GLU A 1091 49.81 27.19 8.75
C GLU A 1091 48.70 26.49 9.54
N LEU A 1092 47.43 26.77 9.29
CA LEU A 1092 46.33 26.12 10.01
C LEU A 1092 46.36 24.58 9.92
N THR A 1093 46.97 24.00 8.87
CA THR A 1093 47.10 22.55 8.63
C THR A 1093 48.34 21.88 9.24
N GLY A 1094 49.32 22.65 9.75
CA GLY A 1094 50.48 22.11 10.47
C GLY A 1094 51.58 21.45 9.62
N VAL A 1095 51.64 21.76 8.33
CA VAL A 1095 52.67 21.25 7.44
C VAL A 1095 53.67 22.37 7.11
N ARG A 1096 54.98 22.08 7.13
CA ARG A 1096 56.01 23.03 6.67
C ARG A 1096 56.73 22.54 5.41
N TRP A 1097 56.96 23.47 4.49
CA TRP A 1097 57.70 23.28 3.25
C TRP A 1097 59.12 23.82 3.39
N THR A 1098 60.08 23.18 2.73
CA THR A 1098 61.40 23.79 2.55
C THR A 1098 61.31 24.95 1.54
N GLN A 1099 62.28 25.87 1.53
CA GLN A 1099 62.34 27.00 0.58
C GLN A 1099 62.30 26.56 -0.90
N ASN A 1100 62.55 25.28 -1.19
CA ASN A 1100 62.56 24.70 -2.53
C ASN A 1100 61.24 24.00 -2.94
N GLY A 1101 60.22 23.97 -2.06
CA GLY A 1101 58.91 23.40 -2.39
C GLY A 1101 58.75 21.89 -2.17
N ASP A 1102 59.79 21.21 -1.67
CA ASP A 1102 59.72 19.80 -1.29
C ASP A 1102 59.20 19.62 0.15
N LEU A 1103 58.33 18.62 0.32
CA LEU A 1103 57.77 18.18 1.60
C LEU A 1103 58.81 17.34 2.34
N LYS A 1104 59.28 17.79 3.50
CA LYS A 1104 60.17 16.95 4.33
C LYS A 1104 59.61 16.59 5.72
N TYR A 1105 58.73 17.41 6.32
CA TYR A 1105 58.31 17.20 7.72
C TYR A 1105 56.87 17.66 8.01
N ILE A 1106 56.18 16.92 8.88
CA ILE A 1106 54.96 17.35 9.58
C ILE A 1106 55.40 17.77 10.98
N VAL A 1107 55.03 18.98 11.40
CA VAL A 1107 55.37 19.46 12.75
C VAL A 1107 54.05 19.61 13.52
N PRO A 1108 53.80 18.78 14.55
CA PRO A 1108 52.65 18.95 15.42
C PRO A 1108 52.64 20.34 16.07
N TRP A 1109 51.45 20.88 16.29
CA TRP A 1109 51.26 22.12 17.03
C TRP A 1109 51.45 21.84 18.52
N LYS A 1110 52.29 22.62 19.21
CA LYS A 1110 52.31 22.66 20.67
C LYS A 1110 51.84 24.04 21.12
N PHE A 1111 51.04 24.10 22.18
CA PHE A 1111 50.63 25.37 22.79
C PHE A 1111 51.59 25.66 23.92
N GLU A 1112 52.04 26.90 24.03
CA GLU A 1112 52.97 27.31 25.09
C GLU A 1112 52.23 27.19 26.42
N SER A 1113 52.55 26.16 27.22
CA SER A 1113 51.95 26.03 28.55
C SER A 1113 52.56 27.10 29.44
N SER A 1114 51.85 28.20 29.66
CA SER A 1114 52.21 29.15 30.70
C SER A 1114 52.14 28.42 32.04
N THR A 1115 53.30 28.09 32.58
CA THR A 1115 53.47 27.61 33.94
C THR A 1115 52.86 28.62 34.90
N ALA A 1116 51.87 28.17 35.67
CA ALA A 1116 51.41 28.76 36.92
C ALA A 1116 51.08 30.26 36.90
N LYS A 1117 49.80 30.59 36.73
CA LYS A 1117 49.03 31.39 37.70
C LYS A 1117 47.55 31.40 37.34
N ASP A 1118 46.75 31.41 38.39
CA ASP A 1118 45.31 31.18 38.46
C ASP A 1118 44.47 32.36 37.96
N ASP A 1119 44.88 33.01 36.86
CA ASP A 1119 44.17 34.14 36.27
C ASP A 1119 43.69 33.81 34.85
N GLY A 1120 42.44 33.38 34.76
CA GLY A 1120 41.45 33.90 33.80
C GLY A 1120 41.71 33.87 32.29
N PHE A 1121 42.76 33.24 31.78
CA PHE A 1121 42.93 33.05 30.33
C PHE A 1121 42.38 31.70 29.90
N GLU A 1122 41.16 31.75 29.36
CA GLU A 1122 40.46 30.63 28.72
C GLU A 1122 41.32 30.02 27.61
N ASP A 1123 41.70 28.76 27.79
CA ASP A 1123 42.03 27.89 26.68
C ASP A 1123 40.73 27.57 25.92
N PRO A 1124 40.54 28.08 24.69
CA PRO A 1124 39.34 27.93 23.85
C PRO A 1124 39.00 26.50 23.43
N PHE A 1125 39.78 25.52 23.88
CA PHE A 1125 39.61 24.13 23.51
C PHE A 1125 39.62 23.22 24.74
N ARG A 1126 39.59 23.80 25.95
CA ARG A 1126 39.56 23.08 27.22
C ARG A 1126 38.13 22.87 27.69
N ILE A 1127 37.69 21.63 27.68
CA ILE A 1127 36.59 21.21 28.56
C ILE A 1127 37.20 20.94 29.92
N THR A 1128 36.80 21.73 30.92
CA THR A 1128 37.11 21.51 32.34
C THR A 1128 36.64 20.11 32.74
N ILE A 1129 37.56 19.17 32.89
CA ILE A 1129 37.31 17.92 33.60
C ILE A 1129 37.38 18.29 35.09
N SER A 1130 36.24 18.28 35.78
CA SER A 1130 36.19 18.45 37.23
C SER A 1130 37.21 17.52 37.90
N SER A 1131 38.23 18.12 38.51
CA SER A 1131 39.34 17.46 39.19
C SER A 1131 38.86 16.70 40.44
N LYS A 1132 38.49 15.42 40.29
CA LYS A 1132 38.36 14.52 41.45
C LYS A 1132 39.04 13.15 41.31
N THR A 1133 39.82 12.90 40.25
CA THR A 1133 40.63 11.67 40.15
C THR A 1133 42.09 12.01 39.86
N GLY A 1134 42.86 12.21 40.93
CA GLY A 1134 44.27 12.60 40.90
C GLY A 1134 45.26 11.49 40.47
N ARG A 1135 45.13 10.95 39.26
CA ARG A 1135 46.14 10.01 38.72
C ARG A 1135 46.74 10.36 37.35
N PHE A 1136 46.38 11.48 36.73
CA PHE A 1136 46.89 11.85 35.39
C PHE A 1136 47.25 13.34 35.26
N ALA A 1137 47.92 13.92 36.25
CA ALA A 1137 48.19 15.36 36.30
C ALA A 1137 49.39 15.85 35.45
N SER A 1138 50.03 15.00 34.63
CA SER A 1138 51.36 15.34 34.06
C SER A 1138 51.56 15.09 32.56
N ARG A 1139 50.51 15.11 31.73
CA ARG A 1139 50.71 15.20 30.27
C ARG A 1139 49.90 16.37 29.68
N PRO A 1140 50.55 17.36 29.03
CA PRO A 1140 49.82 18.39 28.30
C PRO A 1140 48.99 17.70 27.21
N HIS A 1141 47.70 18.00 27.19
CA HIS A 1141 46.76 17.50 26.20
C HIS A 1141 46.84 18.42 24.96
N GLU A 1142 47.34 17.91 23.83
CA GLU A 1142 47.42 18.67 22.58
C GLU A 1142 46.02 18.87 21.96
N PRO A 1143 45.73 20.05 21.40
CA PRO A 1143 44.37 20.43 21.01
C PRO A 1143 43.86 19.77 19.73
N THR A 1144 42.55 19.86 19.57
CA THR A 1144 41.83 19.43 18.39
C THR A 1144 41.75 20.58 17.38
N ILE A 1145 42.49 20.49 16.29
CA ILE A 1145 42.46 21.49 15.22
C ILE A 1145 41.18 21.28 14.38
N ILE A 1146 40.27 22.26 14.36
CA ILE A 1146 39.29 22.40 13.27
C ILE A 1146 40.06 23.04 12.11
N LEU A 1147 40.49 22.21 11.18
CA LEU A 1147 41.01 22.70 9.92
C LEU A 1147 39.91 23.40 9.13
N PRO A 1148 40.23 24.39 8.27
CA PRO A 1148 39.28 24.78 7.24
C PRO A 1148 38.79 23.52 6.51
N SER A 1149 37.48 23.42 6.29
CA SER A 1149 36.90 22.21 5.69
C SER A 1149 37.61 21.90 4.37
N HIS A 1150 37.80 20.63 4.02
CA HIS A 1150 38.38 20.28 2.71
C HIS A 1150 37.60 20.96 1.57
N HIS A 1151 36.28 21.11 1.70
CA HIS A 1151 35.48 21.91 0.78
C HIS A 1151 35.96 23.36 0.69
N ASN A 1152 36.22 24.04 1.82
CA ASN A 1152 36.75 25.40 1.82
C ASN A 1152 38.17 25.42 1.25
N ALA A 1153 39.03 24.48 1.62
CA ALA A 1153 40.40 24.39 1.11
C ALA A 1153 40.42 24.15 -0.41
N VAL A 1154 39.63 23.20 -0.93
CA VAL A 1154 39.51 22.91 -2.37
C VAL A 1154 38.84 24.05 -3.12
N THR A 1155 37.72 24.58 -2.62
CA THR A 1155 37.03 25.73 -3.25
C THR A 1155 37.96 26.94 -3.32
N LEU A 1156 38.79 27.15 -2.30
CA LEU A 1156 39.84 28.17 -2.35
C LEU A 1156 40.87 27.86 -3.42
N THR A 1157 41.39 26.62 -3.49
CA THR A 1157 42.37 26.27 -4.51
C THR A 1157 41.80 26.37 -5.93
N ASP A 1158 40.52 26.02 -6.13
CA ASP A 1158 39.81 26.10 -7.41
C ASP A 1158 39.57 27.56 -7.81
N ALA A 1159 39.15 28.38 -6.84
CA ALA A 1159 38.95 29.82 -7.04
C ALA A 1159 40.27 30.55 -7.29
N ILE A 1160 41.39 30.10 -6.71
CA ILE A 1160 42.71 30.64 -7.05
C ILE A 1160 43.11 30.19 -8.47
N LEU A 1161 42.90 28.92 -8.84
CA LEU A 1161 43.23 28.41 -10.18
C LEU A 1161 42.48 29.11 -11.31
N SER A 1162 41.25 29.56 -11.07
CA SER A 1162 40.46 30.28 -12.08
C SER A 1162 40.93 31.72 -12.32
N LEU A 1163 41.91 32.23 -11.55
CA LEU A 1163 42.44 33.59 -11.71
C LEU A 1163 43.55 33.66 -12.79
N PRO A 1164 43.47 34.57 -13.77
CA PRO A 1164 44.39 34.60 -14.92
C PRO A 1164 45.70 35.36 -14.63
N ARG A 1165 46.89 34.84 -14.99
CA ARG A 1165 48.24 35.49 -14.79
C ARG A 1165 48.80 35.42 -13.36
N LEU A 1166 48.64 34.30 -12.65
CA LEU A 1166 49.31 34.07 -11.36
C LEU A 1166 50.82 33.83 -11.55
N SER A 1167 51.65 34.22 -10.58
CA SER A 1167 53.08 33.95 -10.60
C SER A 1167 53.37 32.44 -10.52
N GLN A 1168 54.50 32.03 -11.10
CA GLN A 1168 54.96 30.64 -11.04
C GLN A 1168 55.17 30.14 -9.60
N LYS A 1169 55.48 31.04 -8.67
CA LYS A 1169 55.58 30.75 -7.23
C LYS A 1169 54.21 30.42 -6.62
N THR A 1170 53.19 31.24 -6.90
CA THR A 1170 51.80 31.00 -6.45
C THR A 1170 51.25 29.69 -7.03
N LEU A 1171 51.49 29.43 -8.32
CA LEU A 1171 51.04 28.21 -8.99
C LEU A 1171 51.71 26.94 -8.43
N ARG A 1172 53.02 26.99 -8.16
CA ARG A 1172 53.72 25.87 -7.50
C ARG A 1172 53.20 25.64 -6.08
N GLN A 1173 53.03 26.70 -5.30
CA GLN A 1173 52.48 26.60 -3.94
C GLN A 1173 51.07 26.02 -3.95
N LEU A 1174 50.23 26.45 -4.88
CA LEU A 1174 48.87 25.94 -5.12
C LEU A 1174 48.85 24.46 -5.55
N GLN A 1175 49.73 24.06 -6.47
CA GLN A 1175 49.87 22.68 -6.91
C GLN A 1175 50.33 21.77 -5.76
N CYS A 1176 51.28 22.23 -4.95
CA CYS A 1176 51.74 21.53 -3.74
C CYS A 1176 50.65 21.45 -2.67
N THR A 1177 49.89 22.53 -2.43
CA THR A 1177 48.74 22.53 -1.52
C THR A 1177 47.65 21.56 -1.98
N ARG A 1178 47.34 21.53 -3.29
CA ARG A 1178 46.43 20.53 -3.85
C ARG A 1178 46.95 19.11 -3.68
N MET A 1179 48.22 18.81 -4.02
CA MET A 1179 48.78 17.47 -3.82
C MET A 1179 48.71 16.95 -2.37
N LEU A 1180 48.65 17.84 -1.38
CA LEU A 1180 48.56 17.49 0.04
C LEU A 1180 47.12 17.29 0.52
N LEU A 1181 46.17 18.01 -0.09
CA LEU A 1181 44.74 17.90 0.17
C LEU A 1181 44.07 16.81 -0.68
N ASP A 1182 44.64 16.50 -1.85
CA ASP A 1182 44.02 15.73 -2.92
C ASP A 1182 44.58 14.30 -3.01
N ASN A 1183 43.83 13.36 -2.44
CA ASN A 1183 44.00 11.93 -2.61
C ASN A 1183 43.08 11.43 -3.75
N ASN A 1184 43.45 11.74 -4.99
CA ASN A 1184 42.74 11.35 -6.23
C ASN A 1184 41.31 11.92 -6.41
N SER A 1185 41.01 13.13 -5.93
CA SER A 1185 39.74 13.84 -6.15
C SER A 1185 38.49 13.21 -5.52
N ASP A 1186 38.61 12.00 -4.95
CA ASP A 1186 37.50 11.10 -4.62
C ASP A 1186 37.38 10.77 -3.12
N GLN A 1187 38.30 11.27 -2.28
CA GLN A 1187 38.42 10.84 -0.87
C GLN A 1187 37.17 11.04 -0.01
N TYR A 1188 36.25 11.93 -0.40
CA TYR A 1188 35.02 12.24 0.33
C TYR A 1188 33.75 11.76 -0.37
N ASP A 1189 33.89 11.15 -1.54
CA ASP A 1189 32.79 10.59 -2.30
C ASP A 1189 32.75 9.07 -2.13
N ILE A 1190 31.57 8.55 -1.78
CA ILE A 1190 31.26 7.13 -1.84
C ILE A 1190 30.61 6.87 -3.19
N ARG A 1191 31.42 6.54 -4.18
CA ARG A 1191 30.91 6.14 -5.49
C ARG A 1191 30.11 4.86 -5.36
N THR A 1192 28.96 4.79 -6.00
CA THR A 1192 28.32 3.51 -6.28
C THR A 1192 29.06 2.93 -7.46
N TYR A 1193 29.43 1.68 -7.30
CA TYR A 1193 30.19 0.93 -8.27
C TYR A 1193 29.51 0.81 -9.65
N LEU A 1194 28.18 1.00 -9.72
CA LEU A 1194 27.46 1.06 -10.99
C LEU A 1194 28.06 2.12 -11.92
N GLU A 1195 28.30 3.36 -11.46
CA GLU A 1195 28.82 4.43 -12.33
C GLU A 1195 30.30 4.24 -12.73
N ALA A 1196 31.14 3.79 -11.80
CA ALA A 1196 32.55 3.49 -12.06
C ALA A 1196 32.72 2.35 -13.08
N ARG A 1197 31.76 1.42 -13.15
CA ARG A 1197 31.72 0.37 -14.15
C ARG A 1197 31.00 0.77 -15.43
N TRP A 1198 29.97 1.62 -15.38
CA TRP A 1198 29.33 2.20 -16.57
C TRP A 1198 30.37 2.90 -17.45
N ARG A 1199 31.30 3.66 -16.84
CA ARG A 1199 32.40 4.32 -17.56
C ARG A 1199 33.50 3.36 -18.05
N ALA A 1200 33.60 2.16 -17.51
CA ALA A 1200 34.64 1.17 -17.84
C ALA A 1200 34.19 0.07 -18.82
N ARG A 1201 32.90 -0.02 -19.16
CA ARG A 1201 32.32 -1.14 -19.92
C ARG A 1201 31.45 -0.71 -21.11
N GLU A 1202 31.74 0.41 -21.77
CA GLU A 1202 31.17 0.74 -23.09
C GLU A 1202 31.52 -0.29 -24.20
N VAL A 1203 32.23 -1.36 -23.88
CA VAL A 1203 32.56 -2.46 -24.78
C VAL A 1203 32.07 -3.77 -24.16
N VAL A 1204 31.16 -4.47 -24.86
CA VAL A 1204 30.76 -5.91 -24.74
C VAL A 1204 29.31 -6.22 -24.29
N THR A 1205 28.62 -6.89 -25.23
CA THR A 1205 27.36 -7.70 -25.29
C THR A 1205 26.01 -7.16 -24.79
N GLN A 1206 25.02 -7.20 -25.70
CA GLN A 1206 23.69 -6.58 -25.59
C GLN A 1206 22.73 -7.16 -24.52
N SER A 1207 22.78 -8.45 -24.21
CA SER A 1207 21.82 -9.08 -23.26
C SER A 1207 22.11 -8.75 -21.79
N ASP A 1208 23.40 -8.69 -21.42
CA ASP A 1208 23.85 -8.31 -20.06
C ASP A 1208 23.65 -6.80 -19.79
N SER A 1209 23.52 -5.99 -20.86
CA SER A 1209 23.27 -4.55 -20.79
C SER A 1209 21.83 -4.21 -20.36
N LEU A 1210 20.84 -4.93 -20.87
CA LEU A 1210 19.42 -4.65 -20.63
C LEU A 1210 18.97 -5.04 -19.23
N LEU A 1211 19.44 -6.19 -18.72
CA LEU A 1211 19.18 -6.60 -17.33
C LEU A 1211 19.76 -5.56 -16.37
N ARG A 1212 21.00 -5.11 -16.59
CA ARG A 1212 21.61 -4.06 -15.75
C ARG A 1212 20.90 -2.73 -15.87
N GLN A 1213 20.47 -2.34 -17.07
CA GLN A 1213 19.67 -1.14 -17.29
C GLN A 1213 18.39 -1.22 -16.45
N PHE A 1214 17.63 -2.32 -16.56
CA PHE A 1214 16.40 -2.51 -15.80
C PHE A 1214 16.63 -2.49 -14.28
N LEU A 1215 17.63 -3.25 -13.80
CA LEU A 1215 17.92 -3.32 -12.37
C LEU A 1215 18.41 -1.99 -11.78
N GLY A 1216 18.99 -1.11 -12.61
CA GLY A 1216 19.44 0.24 -12.24
C GLY A 1216 18.41 1.36 -12.45
N GLN A 1217 17.20 1.06 -12.94
CA GLN A 1217 16.13 2.05 -13.07
C GLN A 1217 15.65 2.52 -11.70
N THR A 1218 15.70 3.82 -11.46
CA THR A 1218 15.21 4.45 -10.21
C THR A 1218 13.77 4.94 -10.32
N GLU A 1219 13.30 5.24 -11.53
CA GLU A 1219 11.94 5.69 -11.81
C GLU A 1219 11.24 4.79 -12.84
N PRO A 1220 9.89 4.70 -12.80
CA PRO A 1220 9.13 4.02 -13.85
C PRO A 1220 9.29 4.71 -15.22
N PRO A 1221 9.37 3.95 -16.32
CA PRO A 1221 9.59 4.50 -17.66
C PRO A 1221 8.40 5.34 -18.15
N GLN A 1222 8.67 6.59 -18.55
CA GLN A 1222 7.68 7.53 -19.07
C GLN A 1222 8.32 8.55 -20.02
N THR A 1223 7.56 9.05 -21.00
CA THR A 1223 8.03 10.03 -21.99
C THR A 1223 7.15 11.27 -21.95
N GLU A 1224 7.73 12.46 -21.92
CA GLU A 1224 6.98 13.73 -21.92
C GLU A 1224 6.65 14.16 -23.35
N ILE A 1225 5.41 14.62 -23.58
CA ILE A 1225 4.94 15.16 -24.86
C ILE A 1225 4.19 16.49 -24.65
N GLU A 1226 4.32 17.40 -25.62
CA GLU A 1226 3.68 18.72 -25.61
C GLU A 1226 2.31 18.75 -26.33
N ASP A 1227 2.00 17.79 -27.22
CA ASP A 1227 0.74 17.75 -27.99
C ASP A 1227 0.11 16.33 -28.03
N PRO A 1228 -1.17 16.15 -27.63
CA PRO A 1228 -1.88 14.87 -27.69
C PRO A 1228 -2.19 14.35 -29.11
N GLN A 1229 -2.10 15.14 -30.18
CA GLN A 1229 -2.48 14.71 -31.54
C GLN A 1229 -1.47 13.77 -32.25
N ALA A 1230 -0.27 13.56 -31.68
CA ALA A 1230 0.77 12.71 -32.29
C ALA A 1230 0.63 11.20 -32.03
N LEU A 1231 -0.47 10.73 -31.43
CA LEU A 1231 -0.66 9.34 -30.97
C LEU A 1231 -1.51 8.45 -31.91
N ASP A 1232 -2.13 9.01 -32.94
CA ASP A 1232 -2.98 8.28 -33.91
C ASP A 1232 -2.28 7.96 -35.24
N MET A 1233 -0.93 8.08 -35.29
CA MET A 1233 -0.07 7.42 -36.30
C MET A 1233 0.75 6.32 -35.64
#